data_AF-A0A1I9YU12-F1
#
_entry.id   AF-A0A1I9YU12-F1
#
_cell.length_a   1.000
_cell.length_b   1.000
_cell.length_c   1.000
_cell.angle_alpha   90.00
_cell.angle_beta   90.00
_cell.angle_gamma   90.00
#
_symmetry.space_group_name_H-M   'P 1'
#
loop_
_entity.id
_entity.type
_entity.pdbx_description
1 polymer ?
#
loop_
_entity_poly.entity_id
_entity_poly.type
_entity_poly.pdbx_seq_one_letter_code
_entity_poly.pdbx_strand_id
1 'polypeptide(L)'
;MDKLTRRRFLAFAAGLAAVPAAQARLALDRLPPPDADDGLTFRVLAIHDVRDDLHADVSTVADTCAISTATLGTIFAWLKAKDFHPVSVDQIVASRNGGPRLPPRAVLLSFDDAYKSQYTRAFPLLQQYGYPALIGVVTRWTDTPAGQAVRISHKSVMPPDYFMSWDDLRDMAQSGLVEIASHTHDMHHGALANPQGNELPAASAHLYLADLKRYETDDEYHARVQGDLQRSADLIKQNTGVTVRSAVWPYGMYNAALIKASQALGMAVHFTLDDGPNTPDVPLTRIRRLLVSYDWDVGTMIAQMRSSPAYRGEHNPVERVVNVSLDEMYDPDPHKSEEKLGRLLDRIKDLEPKSVYLQAYSDPDNTGVARATYFPNRHLPMRADLFNRTAWQLITRAGVQVYARMPLLAFALPPQHPAAGRLVEVAAGSPNAGRDARMPRLSPFDPVARAVIQDLYDDLTRYASFNGVVFGPDAALNAYEDTSAAALAIYRSWGLPADIAQIHASDPLMQRWATGKTAYLNAFTNQLAERVRAYQGGGNVLTARTLPAEAVFDANAELNFSQSLASSLSNYDFVALVAAPGGGEGPDDEWLDGLTKAVRKQPGALAKTVFELPAVNRESRRPVEARVLRAQMQRLNAAGVVHLGYGPDDFIANRPDTTVLRDVMSVQGTLRTNQGMLG
;
A
#
# COMPACT_ATOMS: atom_id res chain seq x y z
N MET A 1 -0.44 7.02 -74.41
CA MET A 1 -0.02 6.01 -73.42
C MET A 1 -1.09 4.92 -73.38
N ASP A 2 -0.63 3.68 -73.44
CA ASP A 2 -1.30 2.54 -74.07
C ASP A 2 -2.27 1.78 -73.14
N LYS A 3 -3.28 1.13 -73.71
CA LYS A 3 -4.35 0.37 -73.03
C LYS A 3 -3.83 -0.88 -72.29
N LEU A 4 -2.55 -1.23 -72.44
CA LEU A 4 -1.88 -2.31 -71.71
C LEU A 4 -1.54 -2.01 -70.24
N THR A 5 -1.47 -0.74 -69.84
CA THR A 5 -1.10 -0.38 -68.45
C THR A 5 -2.28 -0.40 -67.47
N ARG A 6 -3.53 -0.43 -67.97
CA ARG A 6 -4.75 -0.41 -67.12
C ARG A 6 -5.16 -1.80 -66.59
N ARG A 7 -4.84 -2.88 -67.32
CA ARG A 7 -5.18 -4.26 -66.91
C ARG A 7 -4.21 -4.86 -65.88
N ARG A 8 -2.96 -4.38 -65.81
CA ARG A 8 -2.00 -4.82 -64.78
C ARG A 8 -2.19 -4.11 -63.43
N PHE A 9 -2.78 -2.91 -63.42
CA PHE A 9 -3.10 -2.21 -62.17
C PHE A 9 -4.35 -2.76 -61.46
N LEU A 10 -5.34 -3.25 -62.23
CA LEU A 10 -6.58 -3.83 -61.67
C LEU A 10 -6.41 -5.27 -61.15
N ALA A 11 -5.39 -6.02 -61.61
CA ALA A 11 -5.08 -7.35 -61.07
C ALA A 11 -4.27 -7.31 -59.77
N PHE A 12 -3.55 -6.20 -59.48
CA PHE A 12 -2.89 -5.99 -58.20
C PHE A 12 -3.87 -5.47 -57.12
N ALA A 13 -4.95 -4.79 -57.54
CA ALA A 13 -5.98 -4.28 -56.64
C ALA A 13 -7.05 -5.31 -56.22
N ALA A 14 -7.14 -6.47 -56.88
CA ALA A 14 -8.14 -7.50 -56.56
C ALA A 14 -7.58 -8.68 -55.73
N GLY A 15 -6.27 -8.75 -55.50
CA GLY A 15 -5.61 -9.79 -54.68
C GLY A 15 -5.46 -9.46 -53.20
N LEU A 16 -5.91 -8.28 -52.76
CA LEU A 16 -5.86 -7.83 -51.35
C LEU A 16 -7.25 -7.76 -50.69
N ALA A 17 -8.29 -8.21 -51.37
CA ALA A 17 -9.67 -8.22 -50.87
C ALA A 17 -10.13 -9.63 -50.46
N ALA A 18 -9.38 -10.29 -49.58
CA ALA A 18 -9.85 -11.45 -48.81
C ALA A 18 -8.86 -11.81 -47.70
N VAL A 19 -8.63 -10.89 -46.75
CA VAL A 19 -8.22 -11.27 -45.40
C VAL A 19 -9.39 -10.90 -44.50
N PRO A 20 -9.86 -11.78 -43.59
CA PRO A 20 -11.03 -11.48 -42.78
C PRO A 20 -10.77 -10.19 -42.01
N ALA A 21 -11.67 -9.22 -42.14
CA ALA A 21 -11.71 -7.99 -41.35
C ALA A 21 -12.08 -8.29 -39.88
N ALA A 22 -11.37 -9.22 -39.25
CA ALA A 22 -11.60 -9.69 -37.89
C ALA A 22 -10.36 -9.65 -37.00
N GLN A 23 -9.17 -9.28 -37.51
CA GLN A 23 -7.95 -9.19 -36.70
C GLN A 23 -7.12 -7.95 -37.03
N ALA A 24 -7.74 -6.78 -36.91
CA ALA A 24 -7.02 -5.51 -36.78
C ALA A 24 -7.92 -4.47 -36.11
N ARG A 25 -8.51 -4.80 -34.95
CA ARG A 25 -8.73 -3.76 -33.95
C ARG A 25 -7.35 -3.47 -33.37
N LEU A 26 -6.70 -2.44 -33.91
CA LEU A 26 -5.62 -1.76 -33.20
C LEU A 26 -6.14 -1.48 -31.79
N ALA A 27 -5.60 -2.20 -30.80
CA ALA A 27 -5.88 -2.00 -29.39
C ALA A 27 -5.31 -0.64 -28.99
N LEU A 28 -6.12 0.40 -29.19
CA LEU A 28 -5.87 1.76 -28.71
C LEU A 28 -6.88 2.09 -27.61
N ASP A 29 -7.06 1.15 -26.68
CA ASP A 29 -7.55 1.48 -25.34
C ASP A 29 -6.59 0.83 -24.34
N ARG A 30 -5.62 1.61 -23.88
CA ARG A 30 -4.60 1.20 -22.90
C ARG A 30 -5.09 1.28 -21.46
N LEU A 31 -6.32 1.75 -21.25
CA LEU A 31 -6.91 1.82 -19.92
C LEU A 31 -7.59 0.49 -19.57
N PRO A 32 -7.74 0.17 -18.28
CA PRO A 32 -8.54 -0.98 -17.85
C PRO A 32 -9.97 -0.94 -18.44
N PRO A 33 -10.64 -2.10 -18.57
CA PRO A 33 -12.00 -2.14 -19.07
C PRO A 33 -12.94 -1.33 -18.16
N PRO A 34 -14.07 -0.82 -18.68
CA PRO A 34 -15.11 -0.21 -17.86
C PRO A 34 -15.62 -1.16 -16.77
N ASP A 35 -16.14 -0.57 -15.70
CA ASP A 35 -16.76 -1.33 -14.61
C ASP A 35 -17.94 -2.18 -15.08
N ALA A 36 -18.20 -3.28 -14.37
CA ALA A 36 -19.30 -4.18 -14.68
C ALA A 36 -20.67 -3.51 -14.49
N ASP A 37 -21.60 -3.75 -15.41
CA ASP A 37 -23.01 -3.35 -15.29
C ASP A 37 -23.83 -4.48 -14.64
N ASP A 38 -23.47 -4.82 -13.41
CA ASP A 38 -24.09 -5.91 -12.64
C ASP A 38 -25.23 -5.44 -11.71
N GLY A 39 -25.55 -4.13 -11.73
CA GLY A 39 -26.55 -3.50 -10.88
C GLY A 39 -26.13 -3.36 -9.41
N LEU A 40 -24.86 -3.60 -9.10
CA LEU A 40 -24.29 -3.57 -7.75
C LEU A 40 -22.99 -2.76 -7.69
N THR A 41 -22.27 -2.67 -8.81
CA THR A 41 -20.99 -1.98 -8.94
C THR A 41 -21.19 -0.48 -9.13
N PHE A 42 -20.41 0.33 -8.41
CA PHE A 42 -20.44 1.80 -8.51
C PHE A 42 -19.08 2.42 -8.20
N ARG A 43 -18.92 3.69 -8.58
CA ARG A 43 -17.77 4.55 -8.22
C ARG A 43 -18.19 5.63 -7.23
N VAL A 44 -17.25 6.20 -6.50
CA VAL A 44 -17.51 7.36 -5.62
C VAL A 44 -16.46 8.43 -5.90
N LEU A 45 -16.90 9.68 -6.03
CA LEU A 45 -16.02 10.85 -6.11
C LEU A 45 -15.98 11.54 -4.75
N ALA A 46 -14.78 11.74 -4.19
CA ALA A 46 -14.56 12.49 -2.94
C ALA A 46 -14.08 13.90 -3.27
N ILE A 47 -14.95 14.88 -3.03
CA ILE A 47 -14.75 16.30 -3.33
C ILE A 47 -14.61 17.05 -1.99
N HIS A 48 -13.69 18.00 -1.90
CA HIS A 48 -13.49 18.81 -0.70
C HIS A 48 -14.02 20.23 -0.94
N ASP A 49 -13.16 21.23 -0.87
CA ASP A 49 -13.55 22.63 -1.04
C ASP A 49 -13.78 22.97 -2.52
N VAL A 50 -14.69 23.94 -2.77
CA VAL A 50 -14.97 24.48 -4.10
C VAL A 50 -14.59 25.96 -4.11
N ARG A 51 -13.43 26.30 -4.67
CA ARG A 51 -12.84 27.64 -4.66
C ARG A 51 -12.38 28.08 -6.04
N ASP A 52 -12.87 29.22 -6.53
CA ASP A 52 -12.50 29.76 -7.84
C ASP A 52 -11.12 30.43 -7.86
N ASP A 53 -10.65 30.86 -6.70
CA ASP A 53 -9.35 31.53 -6.54
C ASP A 53 -8.40 30.70 -5.68
N LEU A 54 -7.83 29.66 -6.29
CA LEU A 54 -6.88 28.74 -5.66
C LEU A 54 -5.48 29.35 -5.48
N HIS A 55 -5.20 30.49 -6.12
CA HIS A 55 -3.87 31.08 -6.19
C HIS A 55 -3.72 32.46 -5.53
N ALA A 56 -4.80 33.20 -5.26
CA ALA A 56 -4.66 34.57 -4.72
C ALA A 56 -4.15 34.65 -3.28
N ASP A 57 -4.19 33.55 -2.50
CA ASP A 57 -3.69 33.57 -1.12
C ASP A 57 -2.74 32.41 -0.83
N VAL A 58 -1.53 32.51 -1.38
CA VAL A 58 -0.38 31.63 -1.11
C VAL A 58 0.05 31.64 0.36
N SER A 59 -0.54 32.50 1.21
CA SER A 59 -0.27 32.55 2.65
C SER A 59 -1.11 31.56 3.47
N THR A 60 -2.15 31.00 2.86
CA THR A 60 -2.96 29.89 3.42
C THR A 60 -2.55 28.57 2.76
N VAL A 61 -2.72 27.45 3.48
CA VAL A 61 -2.36 26.09 3.01
C VAL A 61 -2.88 25.91 1.58
N ALA A 62 -1.99 25.63 0.63
CA ALA A 62 -2.39 25.30 -0.74
C ALA A 62 -3.27 24.03 -0.67
N ASP A 63 -4.58 24.21 -0.74
CA ASP A 63 -5.53 23.10 -0.66
C ASP A 63 -5.54 22.37 -1.99
N THR A 64 -4.66 21.37 -2.10
CA THR A 64 -4.55 20.52 -3.29
C THR A 64 -5.82 19.71 -3.59
N CYS A 65 -6.75 19.61 -2.64
CA CYS A 65 -8.02 18.91 -2.81
C CYS A 65 -9.18 19.87 -3.19
N ALA A 66 -8.93 21.18 -3.20
CA ALA A 66 -9.91 22.15 -3.64
C ALA A 66 -10.00 22.21 -5.17
N ILE A 67 -11.22 22.32 -5.69
CA ILE A 67 -11.48 22.48 -7.13
C ILE A 67 -12.21 23.80 -7.40
N SER A 68 -12.10 24.33 -8.62
CA SER A 68 -12.92 25.48 -9.02
C SER A 68 -14.38 25.12 -9.24
N THR A 69 -15.28 26.10 -9.16
CA THR A 69 -16.69 25.92 -9.54
C THR A 69 -16.81 25.50 -11.01
N ALA A 70 -15.92 26.00 -11.87
CA ALA A 70 -15.86 25.61 -13.28
C ALA A 70 -15.47 24.13 -13.46
N THR A 71 -14.50 23.64 -12.68
CA THR A 71 -14.11 22.22 -12.65
C THR A 71 -15.27 21.36 -12.19
N LEU A 72 -15.96 21.74 -11.11
CA LEU A 72 -17.15 21.03 -10.63
C LEU A 72 -18.26 20.96 -11.69
N GLY A 73 -18.56 22.09 -12.34
CA GLY A 73 -19.51 22.15 -13.45
C GLY A 73 -19.11 21.25 -14.62
N THR A 74 -17.80 21.17 -14.93
CA THR A 74 -17.25 20.27 -15.96
C THR A 74 -17.45 18.81 -15.59
N ILE A 75 -17.22 18.42 -14.33
CA ILE A 75 -17.47 17.06 -13.84
C ILE A 75 -18.96 16.70 -14.04
N PHE A 76 -19.89 17.55 -13.59
CA PHE A 76 -21.33 17.27 -13.68
C PHE A 76 -21.82 17.16 -15.12
N ALA A 77 -21.39 18.08 -15.98
CA ALA A 77 -21.70 18.06 -17.41
C ALA A 77 -21.12 16.82 -18.09
N TRP A 78 -19.91 16.41 -17.73
CA TRP A 78 -19.29 15.20 -18.26
C TRP A 78 -19.99 13.93 -17.81
N LEU A 79 -20.35 13.81 -16.53
CA LEU A 79 -21.11 12.66 -16.01
C LEU A 79 -22.41 12.49 -16.81
N LYS A 80 -23.14 13.59 -17.02
CA LYS A 80 -24.36 13.60 -17.86
C LYS A 80 -24.07 13.20 -19.30
N ALA A 81 -23.05 13.80 -19.93
CA ALA A 81 -22.69 13.55 -21.32
C ALA A 81 -22.16 12.13 -21.57
N LYS A 82 -21.63 11.48 -20.53
CA LYS A 82 -21.11 10.10 -20.56
C LYS A 82 -22.04 9.09 -19.90
N ASP A 83 -23.29 9.47 -19.65
CA ASP A 83 -24.33 8.55 -19.16
C ASP A 83 -23.94 7.87 -17.84
N PHE A 84 -23.25 8.61 -16.96
CA PHE A 84 -23.06 8.24 -15.57
C PHE A 84 -24.27 8.67 -14.76
N HIS A 85 -24.68 7.83 -13.83
CA HIS A 85 -25.90 8.01 -13.05
C HIS A 85 -25.56 8.25 -11.58
N PRO A 86 -25.65 9.49 -11.10
CA PRO A 86 -25.55 9.79 -9.68
C PRO A 86 -26.60 9.02 -8.85
N VAL A 87 -26.15 8.28 -7.85
CA VAL A 87 -26.98 7.44 -6.96
C VAL A 87 -26.82 7.83 -5.51
N SER A 88 -27.88 7.65 -4.71
CA SER A 88 -27.85 7.89 -3.27
C SER A 88 -27.29 6.68 -2.52
N VAL A 89 -26.87 6.92 -1.26
CA VAL A 89 -26.47 5.84 -0.36
C VAL A 89 -27.63 4.86 -0.10
N ASP A 90 -28.88 5.34 -0.06
CA ASP A 90 -30.06 4.47 0.05
C ASP A 90 -30.15 3.48 -1.10
N GLN A 91 -29.94 3.94 -2.35
CA GLN A 91 -29.95 3.07 -3.51
C GLN A 91 -28.83 2.05 -3.45
N ILE A 92 -27.63 2.47 -3.03
CA ILE A 92 -26.48 1.58 -2.83
C ILE A 92 -26.81 0.50 -1.80
N VAL A 93 -27.24 0.88 -0.59
CA VAL A 93 -27.56 -0.07 0.49
C VAL A 93 -28.71 -0.99 0.08
N ALA A 94 -29.76 -0.47 -0.55
CA ALA A 94 -30.87 -1.28 -1.03
C ALA A 94 -30.41 -2.32 -2.06
N SER A 95 -29.60 -1.93 -3.05
CA SER A 95 -29.09 -2.85 -4.07
C SER A 95 -28.24 -3.97 -3.46
N ARG A 96 -27.36 -3.64 -2.50
CA ARG A 96 -26.53 -4.61 -1.78
C ARG A 96 -27.35 -5.61 -0.95
N ASN A 97 -28.52 -5.19 -0.47
CA ASN A 97 -29.43 -6.01 0.32
C ASN A 97 -30.50 -6.73 -0.51
N GLY A 98 -30.29 -6.90 -1.82
CA GLY A 98 -31.21 -7.63 -2.71
C GLY A 98 -32.43 -6.81 -3.16
N GLY A 99 -32.43 -5.51 -2.92
CA GLY A 99 -33.41 -4.56 -3.44
C GLY A 99 -33.18 -4.20 -4.91
N PRO A 100 -33.71 -3.05 -5.37
CA PRO A 100 -33.56 -2.59 -6.74
C PRO A 100 -32.08 -2.48 -7.17
N ARG A 101 -31.81 -2.86 -8.41
CA ARG A 101 -30.49 -2.74 -9.03
C ARG A 101 -30.11 -1.27 -9.21
N LEU A 102 -28.81 -0.97 -9.05
CA LEU A 102 -28.24 0.31 -9.48
C LEU A 102 -28.33 0.46 -11.01
N PRO A 103 -28.47 1.71 -11.51
CA PRO A 103 -28.34 1.99 -12.93
C PRO A 103 -26.92 1.69 -13.45
N PRO A 104 -26.74 1.48 -14.76
CA PRO A 104 -25.42 1.37 -15.37
C PRO A 104 -24.58 2.61 -15.05
N ARG A 105 -23.26 2.42 -14.88
CA ARG A 105 -22.32 3.53 -14.59
C ARG A 105 -22.75 4.36 -13.37
N ALA A 106 -23.21 3.67 -12.32
CA ALA A 106 -23.58 4.30 -11.06
C ALA A 106 -22.37 5.01 -10.42
N VAL A 107 -22.59 6.25 -9.97
CA VAL A 107 -21.58 7.05 -9.26
C VAL A 107 -22.21 7.70 -8.04
N LEU A 108 -21.55 7.72 -6.90
CA LEU A 108 -21.94 8.54 -5.76
C LEU A 108 -21.05 9.79 -5.73
N LEU A 109 -21.67 10.95 -5.53
CA LEU A 109 -20.96 12.19 -5.24
C LEU A 109 -20.84 12.32 -3.72
N SER A 110 -19.63 12.48 -3.19
CA SER A 110 -19.38 12.73 -1.77
C SER A 110 -18.59 14.02 -1.59
N PHE A 111 -18.97 14.78 -0.56
CA PHE A 111 -18.35 16.02 -0.16
C PHE A 111 -17.86 15.92 1.28
N ASP A 112 -16.58 16.16 1.51
CA ASP A 112 -15.96 16.00 2.83
C ASP A 112 -15.86 17.35 3.56
N ASP A 113 -15.65 17.32 4.87
CA ASP A 113 -15.42 18.48 5.76
C ASP A 113 -16.56 19.49 5.97
N ALA A 114 -17.62 19.44 5.16
CA ALA A 114 -18.74 20.37 5.19
C ALA A 114 -18.33 21.84 5.02
N TYR A 115 -17.50 22.15 4.01
CA TYR A 115 -17.15 23.52 3.65
C TYR A 115 -18.38 24.35 3.28
N LYS A 116 -18.41 25.64 3.65
CA LYS A 116 -19.51 26.55 3.28
C LYS A 116 -19.67 26.71 1.76
N SER A 117 -18.58 26.54 1.02
CA SER A 117 -18.57 26.53 -0.45
C SER A 117 -19.44 25.43 -1.05
N GLN A 118 -19.54 24.26 -0.40
CA GLN A 118 -20.37 23.16 -0.89
C GLN A 118 -21.86 23.51 -0.81
N TYR A 119 -22.29 24.25 0.21
CA TYR A 119 -23.67 24.74 0.33
C TYR A 119 -23.95 25.86 -0.68
N THR A 120 -23.02 26.80 -0.83
CA THR A 120 -23.23 27.99 -1.67
C THR A 120 -22.99 27.77 -3.16
N ARG A 121 -22.18 26.77 -3.53
CA ARG A 121 -21.75 26.49 -4.92
C ARG A 121 -22.18 25.11 -5.40
N ALA A 122 -21.94 24.04 -4.63
CA ALA A 122 -22.23 22.68 -5.08
C ALA A 122 -23.72 22.32 -4.94
N PHE A 123 -24.38 22.67 -3.84
CA PHE A 123 -25.77 22.32 -3.58
C PHE A 123 -26.76 22.88 -4.62
N PRO A 124 -26.66 24.13 -5.10
CA PRO A 124 -27.50 24.61 -6.21
C PRO A 124 -27.33 23.79 -7.49
N LEU A 125 -26.12 23.31 -7.78
CA LEU A 125 -25.87 22.42 -8.92
C LEU A 125 -26.48 21.04 -8.69
N LEU A 126 -26.36 20.47 -7.49
CA LEU A 126 -27.02 19.20 -7.13
C LEU A 126 -28.54 19.31 -7.34
N GLN A 127 -29.16 20.41 -6.91
CA GLN A 127 -30.59 20.67 -7.12
C GLN A 127 -30.93 20.81 -8.60
N GLN A 128 -30.16 21.59 -9.36
CA GLN A 128 -30.39 21.80 -10.79
C GLN A 128 -30.32 20.50 -11.61
N TYR A 129 -29.41 19.60 -11.24
CA TYR A 129 -29.23 18.31 -11.92
C TYR A 129 -30.08 17.18 -11.32
N GLY A 130 -30.66 17.37 -10.12
CA GLY A 130 -31.33 16.30 -9.37
C GLY A 130 -30.35 15.20 -8.91
N TYR A 131 -29.10 15.57 -8.65
CA TYR A 131 -28.05 14.62 -8.28
C TYR A 131 -28.04 14.40 -6.77
N PRO A 132 -28.21 13.15 -6.29
CA PRO A 132 -28.00 12.85 -4.88
C PRO A 132 -26.53 12.94 -4.50
N ALA A 133 -26.25 13.24 -3.24
CA ALA A 133 -24.90 13.32 -2.70
C ALA A 133 -24.84 12.88 -1.23
N LEU A 134 -23.62 12.72 -0.73
CA LEU A 134 -23.30 12.54 0.68
C LEU A 134 -22.41 13.67 1.16
N ILE A 135 -22.61 14.13 2.39
CA ILE A 135 -21.74 15.12 3.05
C ILE A 135 -21.17 14.59 4.37
N GLY A 136 -19.84 14.55 4.49
CA GLY A 136 -19.13 14.19 5.71
C GLY A 136 -18.91 15.41 6.61
N VAL A 137 -19.42 15.36 7.84
CA VAL A 137 -19.39 16.52 8.76
C VAL A 137 -18.38 16.31 9.89
N VAL A 138 -17.37 17.19 9.98
CA VAL A 138 -16.51 17.30 11.16
C VAL A 138 -17.23 18.17 12.19
N THR A 139 -17.91 17.53 13.14
CA THR A 139 -18.87 18.27 13.98
C THR A 139 -18.20 19.29 14.89
N ARG A 140 -16.93 19.14 15.29
CA ARG A 140 -16.22 20.18 16.05
C ARG A 140 -16.06 21.49 15.29
N TRP A 141 -15.91 21.41 13.96
CA TRP A 141 -15.74 22.57 13.09
C TRP A 141 -17.08 23.28 12.88
N THR A 142 -18.12 22.54 12.51
CA THR A 142 -19.50 23.01 12.36
C THR A 142 -20.08 23.60 13.65
N ASP A 143 -19.74 23.03 14.82
CA ASP A 143 -20.22 23.48 16.13
C ASP A 143 -19.44 24.71 16.67
N THR A 144 -18.56 25.31 15.87
CA THR A 144 -17.91 26.57 16.23
C THR A 144 -18.95 27.70 16.22
N PRO A 145 -19.06 28.52 17.28
CA PRO A 145 -20.02 29.61 17.30
C PRO A 145 -19.86 30.58 16.13
N ALA A 146 -20.98 31.03 15.56
CA ALA A 146 -21.01 31.99 14.45
C ALA A 146 -20.14 33.22 14.72
N GLY A 147 -19.42 33.67 13.70
CA GLY A 147 -18.48 34.79 13.78
C GLY A 147 -17.14 34.48 14.45
N GLN A 148 -16.90 33.26 14.94
CA GLN A 148 -15.60 32.85 15.48
C GLN A 148 -14.75 32.11 14.45
N ALA A 149 -13.44 32.28 14.55
CA ALA A 149 -12.49 31.54 13.74
C ALA A 149 -12.49 30.04 14.11
N VAL A 150 -12.34 29.17 13.12
CA VAL A 150 -12.45 27.72 13.30
C VAL A 150 -11.07 27.11 13.40
N ARG A 151 -10.71 26.57 14.57
CA ARG A 151 -9.44 25.88 14.75
C ARG A 151 -9.56 24.43 14.26
N ILE A 152 -8.93 24.12 13.14
CA ILE A 152 -8.96 22.79 12.51
C ILE A 152 -7.78 21.91 12.93
N SER A 153 -6.70 22.51 13.44
CA SER A 153 -5.59 21.82 14.07
C SER A 153 -4.84 22.78 15.01
N HIS A 154 -3.80 22.30 15.70
CA HIS A 154 -2.92 23.18 16.49
C HIS A 154 -2.05 24.11 15.62
N LYS A 155 -1.98 23.87 14.30
CA LYS A 155 -1.21 24.67 13.32
C LYS A 155 -2.09 25.55 12.43
N SER A 156 -3.40 25.34 12.41
CA SER A 156 -4.28 25.92 11.38
C SER A 156 -5.60 26.42 11.97
N VAL A 157 -5.92 27.68 11.65
CA VAL A 157 -7.14 28.36 12.03
C VAL A 157 -7.76 28.97 10.78
N MET A 158 -8.99 28.59 10.48
CA MET A 158 -9.77 29.08 9.35
C MET A 158 -10.59 30.30 9.77
N PRO A 159 -10.91 31.23 8.84
CA PRO A 159 -11.77 32.36 9.15
C PRO A 159 -13.18 31.92 9.60
N PRO A 160 -13.96 32.82 10.21
CA PRO A 160 -15.38 32.57 10.45
C PRO A 160 -16.11 32.17 9.16
N ASP A 161 -17.17 31.37 9.32
CA ASP A 161 -18.06 30.92 8.24
C ASP A 161 -17.36 30.12 7.11
N TYR A 162 -16.16 29.58 7.38
CA TYR A 162 -15.44 28.71 6.44
C TYR A 162 -16.14 27.35 6.23
N PHE A 163 -16.80 26.85 7.27
CA PHE A 163 -17.59 25.61 7.26
C PHE A 163 -19.09 25.93 7.34
N MET A 164 -19.92 24.97 6.93
CA MET A 164 -21.36 25.06 7.04
C MET A 164 -21.81 25.23 8.48
N SER A 165 -22.91 25.97 8.66
CA SER A 165 -23.67 26.00 9.90
C SER A 165 -24.60 24.79 10.00
N TRP A 166 -25.12 24.53 11.20
CA TRP A 166 -26.16 23.53 11.40
C TRP A 166 -27.44 23.80 10.60
N ASP A 167 -27.76 25.07 10.32
CA ASP A 167 -28.94 25.44 9.51
C ASP A 167 -28.73 25.08 8.03
N ASP A 168 -27.53 25.30 7.48
CA ASP A 168 -27.18 24.88 6.11
C ASP A 168 -27.32 23.35 5.96
N LEU A 169 -26.78 22.59 6.92
CA LEU A 169 -26.87 21.13 6.91
C LEU A 169 -28.32 20.64 7.03
N ARG A 170 -29.14 21.30 7.85
CA ARG A 170 -30.55 20.98 7.99
C ARG A 170 -31.32 21.22 6.68
N ASP A 171 -31.05 22.33 6.00
CA ASP A 171 -31.65 22.62 4.69
C ASP A 171 -31.26 21.57 3.64
N MET A 172 -29.96 21.24 3.56
CA MET A 172 -29.48 20.18 2.66
C MET A 172 -30.13 18.83 2.94
N ALA A 173 -30.27 18.43 4.21
CA ALA A 173 -30.96 17.19 4.58
C ALA A 173 -32.45 17.21 4.22
N GLN A 174 -33.15 18.33 4.46
CA GLN A 174 -34.58 18.47 4.18
C GLN A 174 -34.91 18.46 2.67
N SER A 175 -33.94 18.76 1.81
CA SER A 175 -34.10 18.66 0.36
C SER A 175 -34.35 17.23 -0.14
N GLY A 176 -33.99 16.21 0.64
CA GLY A 176 -34.02 14.80 0.23
C GLY A 176 -32.92 14.40 -0.77
N LEU A 177 -32.03 15.32 -1.17
CA LEU A 177 -30.91 15.03 -2.07
C LEU A 177 -29.64 14.61 -1.35
N VAL A 178 -29.44 15.07 -0.11
CA VAL A 178 -28.15 14.95 0.59
C VAL A 178 -28.27 14.08 1.84
N GLU A 179 -27.47 13.02 1.90
CA GLU A 179 -27.25 12.25 3.13
C GLU A 179 -26.14 12.90 3.98
N ILE A 180 -26.40 13.10 5.28
CA ILE A 180 -25.39 13.54 6.24
C ILE A 180 -24.67 12.32 6.84
N ALA A 181 -23.34 12.34 6.79
CA ALA A 181 -22.46 11.35 7.38
C ALA A 181 -21.58 11.98 8.47
N SER A 182 -21.13 11.16 9.42
CA SER A 182 -20.12 11.58 10.40
C SER A 182 -18.75 11.60 9.73
N HIS A 183 -18.02 12.71 9.88
CA HIS A 183 -16.59 12.79 9.61
C HIS A 183 -15.81 12.96 10.93
N THR A 184 -16.26 12.26 11.97
CA THR A 184 -15.80 12.36 13.37
C THR A 184 -16.26 13.65 14.08
N HIS A 185 -15.99 13.76 15.38
CA HIS A 185 -16.16 15.01 16.11
C HIS A 185 -14.90 15.85 16.04
N ASP A 186 -13.80 15.37 16.62
CA ASP A 186 -12.53 16.09 16.75
C ASP A 186 -11.34 15.14 16.46
N MET A 187 -11.48 14.23 15.50
CA MET A 187 -10.39 13.33 15.07
C MET A 187 -9.89 13.61 13.63
N HIS A 188 -10.31 14.73 13.03
CA HIS A 188 -9.83 15.20 11.73
C HIS A 188 -8.58 16.10 11.87
N HIS A 189 -7.53 15.59 12.51
CA HIS A 189 -6.25 16.27 12.63
C HIS A 189 -5.10 15.27 12.83
N GLY A 190 -3.86 15.76 12.66
CA GLY A 190 -2.67 15.04 13.11
C GLY A 190 -2.57 15.06 14.64
N ALA A 191 -2.28 13.91 15.24
CA ALA A 191 -2.10 13.75 16.68
C ALA A 191 -0.77 13.05 16.98
N LEU A 192 -0.14 13.44 18.10
CA LEU A 192 1.17 12.93 18.50
C LEU A 192 1.14 11.39 18.63
N ALA A 193 1.97 10.72 17.85
CA ALA A 193 1.94 9.27 17.68
C ALA A 193 3.32 8.60 17.86
N ASN A 194 4.31 9.32 18.37
CA ASN A 194 5.56 8.79 18.90
C ASN A 194 6.26 9.85 19.77
N PRO A 195 7.27 9.48 20.60
CA PRO A 195 7.97 10.44 21.45
C PRO A 195 8.74 11.55 20.70
N GLN A 196 9.04 11.36 19.41
CA GLN A 196 9.82 12.31 18.62
C GLN A 196 8.98 13.41 17.93
N GLY A 197 7.65 13.37 18.05
CA GLY A 197 6.81 14.45 17.50
C GLY A 197 6.16 14.16 16.15
N ASN A 198 6.12 12.91 15.69
CA ASN A 198 5.31 12.58 14.52
C ASN A 198 3.83 12.74 14.85
N GLU A 199 3.11 13.35 13.92
CA GLU A 199 1.65 13.45 13.96
C GLU A 199 1.05 12.50 12.93
N LEU A 200 0.32 11.49 13.39
CA LEU A 200 -0.47 10.59 12.55
C LEU A 200 -1.97 10.95 12.63
N PRO A 201 -2.81 10.50 11.69
CA PRO A 201 -4.26 10.69 11.77
C PRO A 201 -4.85 10.23 13.11
N ALA A 202 -5.49 11.15 13.84
CA ALA A 202 -5.98 10.91 15.20
C ALA A 202 -6.99 9.75 15.30
N ALA A 203 -7.83 9.56 14.27
CA ALA A 203 -8.85 8.53 14.26
C ALA A 203 -8.26 7.10 14.22
N SER A 204 -7.14 6.89 13.52
CA SER A 204 -6.59 5.56 13.25
C SER A 204 -5.35 5.20 14.07
N ALA A 205 -4.67 6.19 14.67
CA ALA A 205 -3.42 5.97 15.39
C ALA A 205 -3.63 5.80 16.90
N HIS A 206 -2.82 4.93 17.51
CA HIS A 206 -2.54 4.97 18.95
C HIS A 206 -1.65 6.18 19.25
N LEU A 207 -2.07 7.00 20.20
CA LEU A 207 -1.37 8.24 20.51
C LEU A 207 -0.19 8.02 21.46
N TYR A 208 0.83 8.86 21.38
CA TYR A 208 1.84 8.96 22.41
C TYR A 208 1.41 10.02 23.43
N LEU A 209 1.16 9.58 24.67
CA LEU A 209 0.70 10.42 25.77
C LEU A 209 1.93 11.07 26.43
N ALA A 210 2.30 12.26 25.97
CA ALA A 210 3.54 12.94 26.37
C ALA A 210 3.68 13.11 27.89
N ASP A 211 2.59 13.47 28.57
CA ASP A 211 2.57 13.65 30.03
C ASP A 211 2.83 12.35 30.79
N LEU A 212 2.40 11.22 30.24
CA LEU A 212 2.56 9.88 30.81
C LEU A 212 3.81 9.15 30.30
N LYS A 213 4.48 9.70 29.28
CA LYS A 213 5.66 9.13 28.62
C LYS A 213 5.45 7.68 28.16
N ARG A 214 4.27 7.40 27.61
CA ARG A 214 3.91 6.08 27.06
C ARG A 214 2.92 6.22 25.92
N TYR A 215 2.80 5.17 25.13
CA TYR A 215 1.69 5.05 24.20
C TYR A 215 0.36 4.83 24.93
N GLU A 216 -0.69 5.26 24.26
CA GLU A 216 -2.08 4.91 24.54
C GLU A 216 -2.22 3.39 24.50
N THR A 217 -2.98 2.86 25.46
CA THR A 217 -3.35 1.44 25.50
C THR A 217 -4.51 1.16 24.54
N ASP A 218 -4.74 -0.12 24.20
CA ASP A 218 -5.88 -0.50 23.35
C ASP A 218 -7.23 -0.04 23.96
N ASP A 219 -7.39 -0.14 25.28
CA ASP A 219 -8.62 0.28 25.97
C ASP A 219 -8.83 1.80 25.92
N GLU A 220 -7.75 2.59 26.08
CA GLU A 220 -7.80 4.05 25.97
C GLU A 220 -8.13 4.49 24.53
N TYR A 221 -7.50 3.86 23.53
CA TYR A 221 -7.79 4.08 22.12
C TYR A 221 -9.27 3.81 21.80
N HIS A 222 -9.78 2.66 22.24
CA HIS A 222 -11.18 2.28 22.05
C HIS A 222 -12.14 3.28 22.69
N ALA A 223 -11.88 3.68 23.94
CA ALA A 223 -12.72 4.63 24.66
C ALA A 223 -12.74 6.01 23.98
N ARG A 224 -11.58 6.51 23.54
CA ARG A 224 -11.45 7.78 22.83
C ARG A 224 -12.22 7.78 21.52
N VAL A 225 -12.00 6.77 20.68
CA VAL A 225 -12.66 6.66 19.37
C VAL A 225 -14.17 6.51 19.50
N GLN A 226 -14.63 5.64 20.40
CA GLN A 226 -16.07 5.45 20.61
C GLN A 226 -16.73 6.72 21.16
N GLY A 227 -16.08 7.41 22.11
CA GLY A 227 -16.59 8.66 22.67
C GLY A 227 -16.69 9.79 21.65
N ASP A 228 -15.68 9.94 20.80
CA ASP A 228 -15.69 10.94 19.72
C ASP A 228 -16.80 10.68 18.70
N LEU A 229 -16.91 9.45 18.20
CA LEU A 229 -17.93 9.05 17.23
C LEU A 229 -19.35 9.20 17.79
N GLN A 230 -19.57 8.84 19.05
CA GLN A 230 -20.87 9.02 19.72
C GLN A 230 -21.22 10.51 19.77
N ARG A 231 -20.27 11.37 20.15
CA ARG A 231 -20.49 12.82 20.20
C ARG A 231 -20.82 13.40 18.82
N SER A 232 -20.15 12.94 17.78
CA SER A 232 -20.45 13.32 16.39
C SER A 232 -21.88 12.95 16.01
N ALA A 233 -22.29 11.70 16.27
CA ALA A 233 -23.63 11.21 15.97
C ALA A 233 -24.72 11.98 16.75
N ASP A 234 -24.47 12.27 18.03
CA ASP A 234 -25.39 13.01 18.89
C ASP A 234 -25.58 14.45 18.41
N LEU A 235 -24.50 15.16 18.09
CA LEU A 235 -24.57 16.54 17.61
C LEU A 235 -25.30 16.64 16.28
N ILE A 236 -25.04 15.72 15.33
CA ILE A 236 -25.75 15.70 14.05
C ILE A 236 -27.24 15.46 14.28
N LYS A 237 -27.60 14.47 15.11
CA LYS A 237 -29.00 14.16 15.40
C LYS A 237 -29.73 15.31 16.10
N GLN A 238 -29.10 15.95 17.08
CA GLN A 238 -29.68 17.07 17.81
C GLN A 238 -29.95 18.28 16.92
N ASN A 239 -29.02 18.60 16.01
CA ASN A 239 -29.10 19.83 15.22
C ASN A 239 -29.85 19.67 13.89
N THR A 240 -29.89 18.47 13.31
CA THR A 240 -30.48 18.22 11.98
C THR A 240 -31.67 17.27 12.01
N GLY A 241 -31.84 16.49 13.08
CA GLY A 241 -32.80 15.38 13.16
C GLY A 241 -32.34 14.09 12.48
N VAL A 242 -31.22 14.11 11.75
CA VAL A 242 -30.68 12.95 11.03
C VAL A 242 -30.02 11.97 12.00
N THR A 243 -30.42 10.70 11.96
CA THR A 243 -29.66 9.62 12.60
C THR A 243 -28.62 9.11 11.62
N VAL A 244 -27.34 9.38 11.88
CA VAL A 244 -26.26 8.97 10.99
C VAL A 244 -26.13 7.45 10.93
N ARG A 245 -25.97 6.93 9.72
CA ARG A 245 -25.61 5.52 9.45
C ARG A 245 -24.30 5.38 8.66
N SER A 246 -23.74 6.52 8.26
CA SER A 246 -22.59 6.62 7.37
C SER A 246 -21.45 7.32 8.11
N ALA A 247 -20.23 6.80 7.99
CA ALA A 247 -19.01 7.47 8.42
C ALA A 247 -18.03 7.64 7.26
N VAL A 248 -17.43 8.80 7.17
CA VAL A 248 -16.33 9.10 6.25
C VAL A 248 -15.06 9.16 7.08
N TRP A 249 -14.00 8.47 6.67
CA TRP A 249 -12.77 8.42 7.46
C TRP A 249 -11.82 9.58 7.13
N PRO A 250 -11.40 10.40 8.13
CA PRO A 250 -10.39 11.44 7.94
C PRO A 250 -9.15 10.89 7.24
N TYR A 251 -8.68 11.61 6.21
CA TYR A 251 -7.54 11.21 5.38
C TYR A 251 -7.69 9.86 4.67
N GLY A 252 -8.90 9.28 4.66
CA GLY A 252 -9.16 7.92 4.19
C GLY A 252 -8.56 6.82 5.08
N MET A 253 -8.05 7.16 6.27
CA MET A 253 -7.33 6.22 7.14
C MET A 253 -8.25 5.59 8.18
N TYR A 254 -8.16 4.27 8.31
CA TYR A 254 -9.01 3.48 9.18
C TYR A 254 -8.31 2.20 9.65
N ASN A 255 -8.88 1.62 10.70
CA ASN A 255 -8.50 0.30 11.19
C ASN A 255 -9.74 -0.50 11.65
N ALA A 256 -9.56 -1.78 11.92
CA ALA A 256 -10.65 -2.67 12.35
C ALA A 256 -11.34 -2.21 13.65
N ALA A 257 -10.60 -1.62 14.57
CA ALA A 257 -11.12 -1.12 15.84
C ALA A 257 -12.06 0.09 15.65
N LEU A 258 -11.68 1.04 14.79
CA LEU A 258 -12.46 2.20 14.40
C LEU A 258 -13.76 1.80 13.69
N ILE A 259 -13.68 0.86 12.73
CA ILE A 259 -14.86 0.30 12.06
C ILE A 259 -15.80 -0.32 13.08
N LYS A 260 -15.30 -1.17 13.99
CA LYS A 260 -16.12 -1.83 15.01
C LYS A 260 -16.80 -0.83 15.95
N ALA A 261 -16.08 0.19 16.40
CA ALA A 261 -16.65 1.25 17.25
C ALA A 261 -17.78 2.00 16.54
N SER A 262 -17.60 2.31 15.27
CA SER A 262 -18.61 2.97 14.45
C SER A 262 -19.86 2.12 14.21
N GLN A 263 -19.70 0.82 13.93
CA GLN A 263 -20.82 -0.11 13.79
C GLN A 263 -21.63 -0.25 15.07
N ALA A 264 -20.98 -0.27 16.23
CA ALA A 264 -21.65 -0.31 17.53
C ALA A 264 -22.56 0.90 17.78
N LEU A 265 -22.33 2.01 17.07
CA LEU A 265 -23.10 3.25 17.11
C LEU A 265 -24.16 3.34 15.99
N GLY A 266 -24.37 2.28 15.22
CA GLY A 266 -25.36 2.23 14.14
C GLY A 266 -24.85 2.76 12.79
N MET A 267 -23.56 3.11 12.69
CA MET A 267 -22.94 3.51 11.43
C MET A 267 -22.41 2.28 10.68
N ALA A 268 -23.21 1.78 9.74
CA ALA A 268 -22.94 0.55 8.98
C ALA A 268 -22.32 0.77 7.60
N VAL A 269 -22.25 2.02 7.14
CA VAL A 269 -21.69 2.41 5.84
C VAL A 269 -20.43 3.24 6.09
N HIS A 270 -19.30 2.87 5.48
CA HIS A 270 -18.02 3.56 5.71
C HIS A 270 -17.32 3.89 4.40
N PHE A 271 -16.81 5.10 4.31
CA PHE A 271 -16.15 5.64 3.13
C PHE A 271 -14.65 5.85 3.39
N THR A 272 -13.81 5.26 2.54
CA THR A 272 -12.34 5.33 2.60
C THR A 272 -11.80 6.19 1.45
N LEU A 273 -10.49 6.18 1.22
CA LEU A 273 -9.86 6.69 -0.02
C LEU A 273 -9.09 5.58 -0.74
N ASP A 274 -9.55 4.32 -0.61
CA ASP A 274 -9.03 3.20 -1.39
C ASP A 274 -9.40 3.39 -2.87
N ASP A 275 -8.51 3.00 -3.78
CA ASP A 275 -8.71 3.10 -5.23
C ASP A 275 -9.60 2.00 -5.82
N GLY A 276 -10.16 2.26 -7.00
CA GLY A 276 -10.90 1.26 -7.78
C GLY A 276 -12.42 1.29 -7.59
N PRO A 277 -13.15 0.40 -8.28
CA PRO A 277 -14.61 0.34 -8.19
C PRO A 277 -15.06 -0.34 -6.90
N ASN A 278 -16.32 -0.10 -6.55
CA ASN A 278 -17.02 -0.79 -5.46
C ASN A 278 -17.80 -1.98 -6.02
N THR A 279 -17.13 -3.09 -6.26
CA THR A 279 -17.71 -4.36 -6.74
C THR A 279 -18.51 -5.09 -5.65
N PRO A 280 -19.34 -6.11 -5.98
CA PRO A 280 -20.10 -6.94 -5.02
C PRO A 280 -19.35 -7.44 -3.79
N ASP A 281 -18.05 -7.72 -3.93
CA ASP A 281 -17.18 -8.20 -2.86
C ASP A 281 -16.63 -7.09 -1.95
N VAL A 282 -16.79 -5.82 -2.33
CA VAL A 282 -16.42 -4.69 -1.48
C VAL A 282 -17.51 -4.45 -0.43
N PRO A 283 -17.24 -4.68 0.87
CA PRO A 283 -18.24 -4.49 1.91
C PRO A 283 -18.61 -3.02 2.06
N LEU A 284 -19.84 -2.76 2.52
CA LEU A 284 -20.31 -1.40 2.81
C LEU A 284 -19.46 -0.69 3.88
N THR A 285 -18.67 -1.43 4.65
CA THR A 285 -17.72 -0.90 5.65
C THR A 285 -16.37 -0.50 5.06
N ARG A 286 -16.22 -0.51 3.72
CA ARG A 286 -14.98 -0.16 3.02
C ARG A 286 -15.27 0.40 1.62
N ILE A 287 -16.22 1.32 1.52
CA ILE A 287 -16.55 1.94 0.22
C ILE A 287 -15.36 2.80 -0.23
N ARG A 288 -14.83 2.44 -1.39
CA ARG A 288 -13.70 3.06 -2.08
C ARG A 288 -14.11 4.38 -2.73
N ARG A 289 -13.22 5.37 -2.73
CA ARG A 289 -13.49 6.70 -3.29
C ARG A 289 -12.29 7.26 -4.03
N LEU A 290 -12.55 7.87 -5.18
CA LEU A 290 -11.57 8.59 -5.97
C LEU A 290 -11.43 10.01 -5.41
N LEU A 291 -10.25 10.35 -4.90
CA LEU A 291 -9.96 11.70 -4.40
C LEU A 291 -9.86 12.68 -5.56
N VAL A 292 -10.76 13.66 -5.60
CA VAL A 292 -10.75 14.73 -6.60
C VAL A 292 -9.74 15.80 -6.18
N SER A 293 -8.81 16.12 -7.06
CA SER A 293 -7.76 17.13 -6.84
C SER A 293 -7.87 18.30 -7.83
N TYR A 294 -7.17 19.39 -7.53
CA TYR A 294 -7.24 20.65 -8.28
C TYR A 294 -6.86 20.52 -9.77
N ASP A 295 -6.04 19.52 -10.12
CA ASP A 295 -5.52 19.27 -11.47
C ASP A 295 -6.40 18.33 -12.31
N TRP A 296 -7.60 17.99 -11.83
CA TRP A 296 -8.53 17.15 -12.58
C TRP A 296 -9.05 17.83 -13.83
N ASP A 297 -8.75 17.24 -14.98
CA ASP A 297 -9.38 17.52 -16.26
C ASP A 297 -10.20 16.31 -16.75
N VAL A 298 -10.73 16.40 -17.97
CA VAL A 298 -11.50 15.30 -18.59
C VAL A 298 -10.63 14.04 -18.80
N GLY A 299 -9.34 14.19 -19.08
CA GLY A 299 -8.41 13.08 -19.27
C GLY A 299 -8.17 12.32 -17.97
N THR A 300 -7.86 13.05 -16.89
CA THR A 300 -7.71 12.50 -15.54
C THR A 300 -8.99 11.80 -15.09
N MET A 301 -10.16 12.40 -15.32
CA MET A 301 -11.44 11.76 -14.98
C MET A 301 -11.67 10.45 -15.75
N ILE A 302 -11.36 10.38 -17.05
CA ILE A 302 -11.46 9.14 -17.82
C ILE A 302 -10.53 8.06 -17.25
N ALA A 303 -9.30 8.42 -16.88
CA ALA A 303 -8.34 7.49 -16.31
C ALA A 303 -8.78 7.00 -14.93
N GLN A 304 -9.20 7.91 -14.04
CA GLN A 304 -9.63 7.61 -12.68
C GLN A 304 -10.91 6.77 -12.64
N MET A 305 -11.87 7.03 -13.53
CA MET A 305 -13.10 6.22 -13.65
C MET A 305 -12.84 4.81 -14.21
N ARG A 306 -11.61 4.52 -14.64
CA ARG A 306 -11.15 3.18 -15.07
C ARG A 306 -10.04 2.63 -14.18
N SER A 307 -9.72 3.29 -13.06
CA SER A 307 -8.64 2.83 -12.16
C SER A 307 -8.99 1.48 -11.52
N SER A 308 -7.97 0.64 -11.32
CA SER A 308 -8.06 -0.65 -10.65
C SER A 308 -7.79 -0.50 -9.16
N PRO A 309 -8.31 -1.37 -8.27
CA PRO A 309 -7.89 -1.36 -6.87
C PRO A 309 -6.45 -1.88 -6.68
N ALA A 310 -5.90 -2.60 -7.66
CA ALA A 310 -4.53 -3.09 -7.59
C ALA A 310 -3.54 -1.91 -7.65
N TYR A 311 -2.44 -2.03 -6.90
CA TYR A 311 -1.34 -1.06 -6.92
C TYR A 311 -1.78 0.39 -6.67
N ARG A 312 -2.78 0.60 -5.80
CA ARG A 312 -3.26 1.95 -5.43
C ARG A 312 -3.69 2.77 -6.65
N GLY A 313 -4.52 2.17 -7.51
CA GLY A 313 -4.99 2.83 -8.72
C GLY A 313 -4.02 2.81 -9.90
N GLU A 314 -2.74 2.49 -9.68
CA GLU A 314 -1.70 2.61 -10.69
C GLU A 314 -1.85 1.57 -11.81
N HIS A 315 -1.89 2.04 -13.05
CA HIS A 315 -1.83 1.19 -14.22
C HIS A 315 -0.38 1.02 -14.69
N ASN A 316 0.12 -0.22 -14.72
CA ASN A 316 1.52 -0.57 -14.96
C ASN A 316 2.48 0.10 -13.96
N PRO A 317 2.42 -0.29 -12.66
CA PRO A 317 3.23 0.31 -11.62
C PRO A 317 4.73 0.16 -11.93
N VAL A 318 5.53 1.10 -11.46
CA VAL A 318 6.99 1.04 -11.52
C VAL A 318 7.54 1.14 -10.11
N GLU A 319 8.42 0.19 -9.75
CA GLU A 319 9.07 0.17 -8.44
C GLU A 319 10.55 0.51 -8.62
N ARG A 320 10.97 1.58 -7.95
CA ARG A 320 12.36 1.99 -7.80
C ARG A 320 12.64 1.98 -6.30
N VAL A 321 13.45 1.02 -5.85
CA VAL A 321 13.58 0.68 -4.43
C VAL A 321 14.94 1.05 -3.89
N VAL A 322 14.96 1.66 -2.70
CA VAL A 322 16.16 1.84 -1.89
C VAL A 322 16.00 1.04 -0.59
N ASN A 323 16.93 0.12 -0.31
CA ASN A 323 16.94 -0.61 0.96
C ASN A 323 17.71 0.16 2.03
N VAL A 324 17.03 0.52 3.11
CA VAL A 324 17.58 1.33 4.22
C VAL A 324 17.56 0.53 5.51
N SER A 325 18.69 0.53 6.23
CA SER A 325 18.83 -0.11 7.53
C SER A 325 18.64 0.90 8.67
N LEU A 326 17.80 0.58 9.65
CA LEU A 326 17.70 1.35 10.89
C LEU A 326 18.86 1.06 11.87
N ASP A 327 19.67 0.02 11.65
CA ASP A 327 20.91 -0.18 12.40
C ASP A 327 21.91 0.94 12.11
N GLU A 328 21.98 1.41 10.85
CA GLU A 328 22.80 2.56 10.45
C GLU A 328 22.23 3.90 10.96
N MET A 329 20.89 4.01 11.03
CA MET A 329 20.18 5.18 11.58
C MET A 329 20.42 5.34 13.09
N TYR A 330 20.43 4.23 13.83
CA TYR A 330 20.55 4.24 15.27
C TYR A 330 21.86 4.89 15.74
N ASP A 331 21.74 5.71 16.78
CA ASP A 331 22.85 6.22 17.59
C ASP A 331 22.39 6.30 19.05
N PRO A 332 23.25 5.97 20.04
CA PRO A 332 22.92 6.18 21.45
C PRO A 332 22.54 7.62 21.79
N ASP A 333 23.03 8.60 21.01
CA ASP A 333 22.59 10.00 21.06
C ASP A 333 21.41 10.22 20.10
N PRO A 334 20.19 10.50 20.60
CA PRO A 334 19.02 10.74 19.75
C PRO A 334 19.21 11.90 18.77
N HIS A 335 20.02 12.91 19.11
CA HIS A 335 20.27 14.04 18.20
C HIS A 335 21.03 13.59 16.95
N LYS A 336 22.00 12.68 17.08
CA LYS A 336 22.71 12.11 15.93
C LYS A 336 21.81 11.23 15.07
N SER A 337 20.87 10.50 15.68
CA SER A 337 19.85 9.76 14.94
C SER A 337 18.98 10.71 14.10
N GLU A 338 18.61 11.87 14.65
CA GLU A 338 17.85 12.90 13.92
C GLU A 338 18.68 13.58 12.81
N GLU A 339 19.97 13.84 13.03
CA GLU A 339 20.87 14.33 11.97
C GLU A 339 20.99 13.32 10.81
N LYS A 340 21.15 12.03 11.14
CA LYS A 340 21.17 10.92 10.18
C LYS A 340 19.86 10.84 9.40
N LEU A 341 18.72 11.01 10.07
CA LEU A 341 17.41 11.06 9.42
C LEU A 341 17.32 12.24 8.44
N GLY A 342 17.82 13.41 8.81
CA GLY A 342 17.91 14.56 7.90
C GLY A 342 18.67 14.22 6.61
N ARG A 343 19.85 13.60 6.74
CA ARG A 343 20.67 13.18 5.57
C ARG A 343 19.95 12.17 4.70
N LEU A 344 19.27 11.19 5.31
CA LEU A 344 18.47 10.22 4.56
C LEU A 344 17.34 10.92 3.79
N LEU A 345 16.62 11.86 4.40
CA LEU A 345 15.53 12.57 3.75
C LEU A 345 16.01 13.38 2.55
N ASP A 346 17.11 14.13 2.69
CA ASP A 346 17.70 14.90 1.59
C ASP A 346 18.12 13.98 0.45
N ARG A 347 18.78 12.86 0.79
CA ARG A 347 19.23 11.87 -0.18
C ARG A 347 18.07 11.21 -0.95
N ILE A 348 16.98 10.84 -0.27
CA ILE A 348 15.82 10.23 -0.91
C ILE A 348 15.08 11.25 -1.80
N LYS A 349 14.99 12.52 -1.38
CA LYS A 349 14.48 13.60 -2.24
C LYS A 349 15.35 13.83 -3.47
N ASP A 350 16.67 13.71 -3.33
CA ASP A 350 17.59 13.87 -4.44
C ASP A 350 17.57 12.69 -5.41
N LEU A 351 17.24 11.49 -4.94
CA LEU A 351 17.19 10.30 -5.79
C LEU A 351 15.80 10.08 -6.42
N GLU A 352 14.73 10.49 -5.73
CA GLU A 352 13.31 10.31 -6.11
C GLU A 352 12.92 8.86 -6.43
N PRO A 353 13.28 7.87 -5.58
CA PRO A 353 12.79 6.51 -5.76
C PRO A 353 11.28 6.45 -5.53
N LYS A 354 10.63 5.38 -5.97
CA LYS A 354 9.22 5.14 -5.65
C LYS A 354 9.08 4.74 -4.18
N SER A 355 9.96 3.86 -3.73
CA SER A 355 9.80 3.11 -2.49
C SER A 355 11.11 2.99 -1.71
N VAL A 356 10.99 3.00 -0.39
CA VAL A 356 12.05 2.63 0.55
C VAL A 356 11.65 1.35 1.26
N TYR A 357 12.51 0.33 1.18
CA TYR A 357 12.38 -0.89 1.97
C TYR A 357 13.15 -0.67 3.26
N LEU A 358 12.41 -0.37 4.34
CA LEU A 358 12.96 0.06 5.62
C LEU A 358 13.01 -1.11 6.59
N GLN A 359 14.22 -1.50 7.01
CA GLN A 359 14.42 -2.53 8.03
C GLN A 359 13.81 -2.10 9.36
N ALA A 360 12.83 -2.86 9.87
CA ALA A 360 12.11 -2.53 11.10
C ALA A 360 12.66 -3.19 12.38
N TYR A 361 13.72 -3.97 12.24
CA TYR A 361 14.38 -4.73 13.32
C TYR A 361 15.87 -4.43 13.39
N SER A 362 16.51 -4.82 14.50
CA SER A 362 17.94 -4.65 14.70
C SER A 362 18.71 -5.96 14.50
N ASP A 363 19.74 -5.88 13.67
CA ASP A 363 20.68 -6.94 13.27
C ASP A 363 22.03 -6.32 12.85
N PRO A 364 22.75 -5.66 13.77
CA PRO A 364 23.97 -4.91 13.45
C PRO A 364 25.12 -5.80 12.96
N ASP A 365 25.09 -7.10 13.24
CA ASP A 365 26.03 -8.10 12.75
C ASP A 365 25.62 -8.73 11.40
N ASN A 366 24.50 -8.30 10.81
CA ASN A 366 23.98 -8.75 9.52
C ASN A 366 23.82 -10.27 9.42
N THR A 367 23.29 -10.88 10.48
CA THR A 367 23.05 -12.33 10.58
C THR A 367 21.76 -12.77 9.92
N GLY A 368 20.85 -11.85 9.64
CA GLY A 368 19.48 -12.09 9.21
C GLY A 368 18.50 -12.35 10.37
N VAL A 369 18.94 -12.20 11.63
CA VAL A 369 18.15 -12.53 12.82
C VAL A 369 17.79 -11.27 13.59
N ALA A 370 16.49 -11.05 13.81
CA ALA A 370 16.02 -9.95 14.64
C ALA A 370 16.27 -10.24 16.12
N ARG A 371 17.17 -9.46 16.74
CA ARG A 371 17.49 -9.53 18.18
C ARG A 371 16.74 -8.48 19.00
N ALA A 372 16.34 -7.39 18.35
CA ALA A 372 15.53 -6.31 18.89
C ALA A 372 14.72 -5.67 17.76
N THR A 373 13.75 -4.83 18.10
CA THR A 373 12.95 -4.08 17.11
C THR A 373 13.24 -2.58 17.18
N TYR A 374 12.79 -1.87 16.14
CA TYR A 374 12.76 -0.40 16.13
C TYR A 374 11.35 0.17 16.35
N PHE A 375 10.45 -0.63 16.91
CA PHE A 375 9.07 -0.25 17.22
C PHE A 375 8.63 -0.91 18.54
N PRO A 376 7.69 -0.30 19.30
CA PRO A 376 7.17 -0.88 20.52
C PRO A 376 6.50 -2.23 20.24
N ASN A 377 6.79 -3.24 21.05
CA ASN A 377 6.22 -4.57 20.90
C ASN A 377 6.28 -5.35 22.22
N ARG A 378 5.57 -6.47 22.29
CA ARG A 378 5.42 -7.29 23.51
C ARG A 378 6.40 -8.46 23.65
N HIS A 379 7.22 -8.78 22.63
CA HIS A 379 7.98 -10.04 22.56
C HIS A 379 9.50 -9.88 22.55
N LEU A 380 10.01 -8.83 21.92
CA LEU A 380 11.42 -8.52 21.75
C LEU A 380 11.79 -7.20 22.43
N PRO A 381 13.03 -7.05 22.92
CA PRO A 381 13.54 -5.74 23.30
C PRO A 381 13.38 -4.73 22.17
N MET A 382 12.93 -3.52 22.49
CA MET A 382 12.95 -2.40 21.54
C MET A 382 14.29 -1.68 21.71
N ARG A 383 15.12 -1.65 20.66
CA ARG A 383 16.43 -0.99 20.70
C ARG A 383 16.29 0.54 20.77
N ALA A 384 15.40 1.08 19.95
CA ALA A 384 14.96 2.47 19.98
C ALA A 384 13.64 2.58 19.19
N ASP A 385 12.79 3.55 19.52
CA ASP A 385 11.53 3.77 18.80
C ASP A 385 11.75 4.58 17.51
N LEU A 386 12.36 3.97 16.48
CA LEU A 386 12.80 4.69 15.28
C LEU A 386 11.94 4.42 14.05
N PHE A 387 11.25 3.29 13.97
CA PHE A 387 10.59 2.87 12.75
C PHE A 387 9.50 3.85 12.33
N ASN A 388 8.55 4.17 13.23
CA ASN A 388 7.52 5.16 12.92
C ASN A 388 8.13 6.53 12.62
N ARG A 389 9.17 6.92 13.39
CA ARG A 389 9.89 8.19 13.20
C ARG A 389 10.40 8.31 11.77
N THR A 390 11.17 7.34 11.30
CA THR A 390 11.76 7.36 9.96
C THR A 390 10.72 7.15 8.86
N ALA A 391 9.81 6.18 9.01
CA ALA A 391 8.80 5.85 7.99
C ALA A 391 7.90 7.04 7.68
N TRP A 392 7.32 7.67 8.71
CA TRP A 392 6.41 8.79 8.50
C TRP A 392 7.09 10.01 7.87
N GLN A 393 8.34 10.28 8.23
CA GLN A 393 9.10 11.39 7.65
C GLN A 393 9.44 11.14 6.18
N LEU A 394 9.79 9.90 5.82
CA LEU A 394 9.98 9.51 4.41
C LEU A 394 8.69 9.70 3.60
N ILE A 395 7.54 9.25 4.13
CA ILE A 395 6.24 9.39 3.47
C ILE A 395 5.88 10.86 3.29
N THR A 396 5.87 11.63 4.39
CA THR A 396 5.30 12.99 4.38
C THR A 396 6.24 14.06 3.84
N ARG A 397 7.56 13.88 3.98
CA ARG A 397 8.53 14.91 3.54
C ARG A 397 9.24 14.53 2.26
N ALA A 398 9.53 13.25 2.02
CA ALA A 398 10.21 12.79 0.80
C ALA A 398 9.25 12.24 -0.27
N GLY A 399 7.97 12.01 0.06
CA GLY A 399 6.94 11.61 -0.90
C GLY A 399 7.08 10.18 -1.43
N VAL A 400 7.80 9.32 -0.70
CA VAL A 400 8.04 7.93 -1.09
C VAL A 400 7.14 6.97 -0.34
N GLN A 401 6.96 5.78 -0.90
CA GLN A 401 6.27 4.69 -0.23
C GLN A 401 7.25 3.96 0.70
N VAL A 402 6.82 3.60 1.90
CA VAL A 402 7.68 2.86 2.84
C VAL A 402 7.14 1.44 3.02
N TYR A 403 8.00 0.45 2.79
CA TYR A 403 7.69 -0.94 3.09
C TYR A 403 8.46 -1.36 4.35
N ALA A 404 7.74 -1.90 5.33
CA ALA A 404 8.34 -2.51 6.51
C ALA A 404 9.03 -3.82 6.11
N ARG A 405 10.36 -3.84 6.15
CA ARG A 405 11.14 -5.06 5.92
C ARG A 405 11.32 -5.79 7.25
N MET A 406 10.75 -6.98 7.33
CA MET A 406 10.66 -7.81 8.54
C MET A 406 11.10 -9.25 8.25
N PRO A 407 11.78 -9.93 9.19
CA PRO A 407 11.94 -11.38 9.11
C PRO A 407 10.57 -12.05 9.21
N LEU A 408 10.44 -13.26 8.66
CA LEU A 408 9.22 -14.05 8.89
C LEU A 408 9.33 -14.96 10.12
N LEU A 409 10.48 -15.61 10.30
CA LEU A 409 10.73 -16.67 11.27
C LEU A 409 11.93 -16.38 12.18
N ALA A 410 12.93 -15.64 11.70
CA ALA A 410 14.22 -15.43 12.37
C ALA A 410 14.16 -14.36 13.46
N PHE A 411 13.44 -14.65 14.55
CA PHE A 411 13.36 -13.82 15.75
C PHE A 411 14.09 -14.48 16.91
N ALA A 412 15.13 -13.82 17.43
CA ALA A 412 15.87 -14.27 18.62
C ALA A 412 15.16 -13.84 19.90
N LEU A 413 14.11 -14.57 20.28
CA LEU A 413 13.35 -14.31 21.49
C LEU A 413 14.21 -14.48 22.75
N PRO A 414 13.93 -13.73 23.85
CA PRO A 414 14.64 -13.90 25.11
C PRO A 414 14.60 -15.37 25.60
N PRO A 415 15.66 -15.92 26.21
CA PRO A 415 15.71 -17.35 26.58
C PRO A 415 14.57 -17.84 27.46
N GLN A 416 14.03 -16.97 28.31
CA GLN A 416 12.89 -17.24 29.20
C GLN A 416 11.52 -17.15 28.50
N HIS A 417 11.47 -16.71 27.25
CA HIS A 417 10.23 -16.55 26.50
C HIS A 417 9.64 -17.94 26.14
N PRO A 418 8.33 -18.20 26.33
CA PRO A 418 7.73 -19.52 26.10
C PRO A 418 7.95 -20.10 24.69
N ALA A 419 8.11 -19.22 23.70
CA ALA A 419 8.37 -19.59 22.30
C ALA A 419 9.86 -19.70 21.93
N ALA A 420 10.81 -19.35 22.80
CA ALA A 420 12.24 -19.26 22.44
C ALA A 420 12.85 -20.58 21.96
N GLY A 421 12.36 -21.71 22.50
CA GLY A 421 12.78 -23.06 22.09
C GLY A 421 11.93 -23.68 20.97
N ARG A 422 10.95 -22.96 20.41
CA ARG A 422 10.02 -23.47 19.39
C ARG A 422 10.58 -23.21 17.99
N LEU A 423 11.75 -23.77 17.72
CA LEU A 423 12.52 -23.50 16.50
C LEU A 423 12.26 -24.55 15.42
N VAL A 424 12.59 -24.19 14.18
CA VAL A 424 12.73 -25.14 13.06
C VAL A 424 13.85 -26.12 13.42
N GLU A 425 13.55 -27.42 13.31
CA GLU A 425 14.49 -28.49 13.58
C GLU A 425 14.95 -29.15 12.27
N VAL A 426 16.23 -29.48 12.20
CA VAL A 426 16.87 -30.04 10.99
C VAL A 426 17.08 -31.54 11.16
N ALA A 427 16.75 -32.32 10.13
CA ALA A 427 16.98 -33.76 10.13
C ALA A 427 18.47 -34.12 10.31
N ALA A 428 18.74 -35.21 11.02
CA ALA A 428 20.09 -35.76 11.16
C ALA A 428 20.66 -36.12 9.78
N GLY A 429 21.91 -35.72 9.50
CA GLY A 429 22.56 -35.95 8.21
C GLY A 429 22.33 -34.86 7.15
N SER A 430 21.64 -33.76 7.49
CA SER A 430 21.55 -32.60 6.58
C SER A 430 22.96 -32.11 6.19
N PRO A 431 23.26 -31.93 4.88
CA PRO A 431 24.53 -31.40 4.41
C PRO A 431 24.75 -29.93 4.83
N ASN A 432 23.69 -29.25 5.28
CA ASN A 432 23.69 -27.83 5.65
C ASN A 432 23.50 -27.58 7.16
N ALA A 433 23.54 -28.61 8.00
CA ALA A 433 23.24 -28.51 9.43
C ALA A 433 24.00 -27.36 10.16
N GLY A 434 25.26 -27.10 9.80
CA GLY A 434 26.06 -26.01 10.39
C GLY A 434 25.76 -24.60 9.85
N ARG A 435 25.11 -24.47 8.68
CA ARG A 435 24.59 -23.20 8.16
C ARG A 435 23.22 -22.90 8.76
N ASP A 436 22.38 -23.92 8.87
CA ASP A 436 21.02 -23.84 9.42
C ASP A 436 21.02 -23.51 10.93
N ALA A 437 22.03 -23.98 11.68
CA ALA A 437 22.22 -23.67 13.10
C ALA A 437 22.59 -22.20 13.40
N ARG A 438 23.04 -21.42 12.40
CA ARG A 438 23.49 -20.02 12.58
C ARG A 438 22.37 -18.99 12.48
N MET A 439 21.18 -19.39 12.03
CA MET A 439 20.01 -18.53 11.88
C MET A 439 18.80 -19.21 12.54
N PRO A 440 18.63 -19.08 13.87
CA PRO A 440 17.48 -19.67 14.56
C PRO A 440 16.18 -19.10 13.99
N ARG A 441 15.34 -19.99 13.48
CA ARG A 441 14.01 -19.67 12.94
C ARG A 441 12.96 -20.29 13.83
N LEU A 442 11.98 -19.50 14.24
CA LEU A 442 10.77 -20.01 14.88
C LEU A 442 10.04 -20.96 13.91
N SER A 443 9.55 -22.10 14.42
CA SER A 443 8.80 -23.04 13.59
C SER A 443 7.45 -22.44 13.23
N PRO A 444 7.11 -22.27 11.93
CA PRO A 444 5.80 -21.76 11.52
C PRO A 444 4.65 -22.75 11.80
N PHE A 445 5.00 -23.99 12.14
CA PHE A 445 4.07 -25.08 12.46
C PHE A 445 3.72 -25.14 13.95
N ASP A 446 4.55 -24.58 14.83
CA ASP A 446 4.23 -24.48 16.26
C ASP A 446 3.26 -23.31 16.50
N PRO A 447 2.09 -23.55 17.12
CA PRO A 447 1.06 -22.52 17.30
C PRO A 447 1.50 -21.37 18.22
N VAL A 448 2.37 -21.64 19.19
CA VAL A 448 2.87 -20.60 20.12
C VAL A 448 3.87 -19.70 19.39
N ALA A 449 4.78 -20.30 18.63
CA ALA A 449 5.73 -19.56 17.80
C ALA A 449 5.01 -18.70 16.73
N ARG A 450 3.99 -19.28 16.08
CA ARG A 450 3.17 -18.58 15.09
C ARG A 450 2.42 -17.40 15.69
N ALA A 451 1.86 -17.54 16.89
CA ALA A 451 1.17 -16.46 17.58
C ALA A 451 2.11 -15.29 17.91
N VAL A 452 3.34 -15.57 18.34
CA VAL A 452 4.36 -14.53 18.59
C VAL A 452 4.69 -13.72 17.34
N ILE A 453 4.85 -14.40 16.20
CA ILE A 453 5.11 -13.72 14.92
C ILE A 453 3.91 -12.85 14.54
N GLN A 454 2.68 -13.36 14.71
CA GLN A 454 1.47 -12.57 14.45
C GLN A 454 1.41 -11.33 15.33
N ASP A 455 1.66 -11.47 16.64
CA ASP A 455 1.66 -10.37 17.60
C ASP A 455 2.74 -9.32 17.29
N LEU A 456 3.93 -9.72 16.82
CA LEU A 456 4.98 -8.79 16.37
C LEU A 456 4.53 -7.94 15.17
N TYR A 457 3.83 -8.53 14.22
CA TYR A 457 3.26 -7.80 13.07
C TYR A 457 2.09 -6.91 13.48
N ASP A 458 1.22 -7.38 14.40
CA ASP A 458 0.15 -6.56 14.96
C ASP A 458 0.74 -5.34 15.69
N ASP A 459 1.75 -5.53 16.56
CA ASP A 459 2.42 -4.47 17.31
C ASP A 459 3.11 -3.45 16.38
N LEU A 460 3.78 -3.90 15.33
CA LEU A 460 4.34 -3.00 14.31
C LEU A 460 3.27 -2.07 13.73
N THR A 461 2.08 -2.61 13.45
CA THR A 461 1.00 -1.85 12.80
C THR A 461 0.24 -0.92 13.75
N ARG A 462 0.25 -1.21 15.05
CA ARG A 462 -0.35 -0.33 16.08
C ARG A 462 0.40 1.00 16.19
N TYR A 463 1.73 0.97 16.11
CA TYR A 463 2.59 2.09 16.49
C TYR A 463 3.29 2.80 15.33
N ALA A 464 3.01 2.41 14.09
CA ALA A 464 3.64 3.00 12.91
C ALA A 464 2.66 3.16 11.75
N SER A 465 2.99 4.03 10.80
CA SER A 465 2.31 4.16 9.51
C SER A 465 3.27 3.83 8.36
N PHE A 466 2.86 2.95 7.45
CA PHE A 466 3.65 2.51 6.30
C PHE A 466 2.77 1.94 5.18
N ASN A 467 3.32 1.77 3.97
CA ASN A 467 2.55 1.49 2.76
C ASN A 467 2.71 0.05 2.24
N GLY A 468 3.62 -0.74 2.80
CA GLY A 468 3.80 -2.13 2.38
C GLY A 468 4.64 -2.97 3.34
N VAL A 469 4.77 -4.26 3.05
CA VAL A 469 5.56 -5.19 3.85
C VAL A 469 6.45 -6.04 2.97
N VAL A 470 7.72 -6.18 3.36
CA VAL A 470 8.67 -7.09 2.71
C VAL A 470 8.98 -8.23 3.67
N PHE A 471 8.58 -9.44 3.30
CA PHE A 471 8.91 -10.67 4.02
C PHE A 471 10.33 -11.10 3.69
N GLY A 472 11.16 -11.23 4.72
CA GLY A 472 12.57 -11.60 4.62
C GLY A 472 12.81 -13.00 4.02
N PRO A 473 14.06 -13.26 3.58
CA PRO A 473 14.45 -14.54 2.96
C PRO A 473 14.56 -15.70 3.96
N ASP A 474 14.47 -15.42 5.26
CA ASP A 474 14.51 -16.39 6.35
C ASP A 474 13.29 -17.33 6.37
N ALA A 475 12.23 -16.95 5.65
CA ALA A 475 11.07 -17.76 5.28
C ALA A 475 11.39 -18.91 4.31
N ALA A 476 12.49 -19.63 4.52
CA ALA A 476 12.90 -20.76 3.70
C ALA A 476 12.99 -22.02 4.54
N LEU A 477 12.47 -23.15 4.05
CA LEU A 477 12.65 -24.48 4.65
C LEU A 477 13.18 -25.42 3.58
N ASN A 478 14.30 -26.06 3.85
CA ASN A 478 14.97 -26.93 2.88
C ASN A 478 14.42 -28.38 2.92
N ALA A 479 15.01 -29.27 2.12
CA ALA A 479 14.64 -30.68 2.03
C ALA A 479 14.83 -31.47 3.34
N TYR A 480 15.43 -30.89 4.38
CA TYR A 480 15.69 -31.53 5.68
C TYR A 480 14.94 -30.83 6.82
N GLU A 481 14.07 -29.88 6.51
CA GLU A 481 13.36 -29.02 7.46
C GLU A 481 11.87 -28.93 7.12
N ASP A 482 10.96 -28.86 8.09
CA ASP A 482 11.14 -28.81 9.55
C ASP A 482 10.82 -30.20 10.15
N THR A 483 11.65 -30.69 11.07
CA THR A 483 11.49 -32.00 11.70
C THR A 483 10.86 -31.96 13.08
N SER A 484 10.48 -30.79 13.56
CA SER A 484 9.84 -30.60 14.86
C SER A 484 8.54 -31.40 15.00
N ALA A 485 8.19 -31.76 16.23
CA ALA A 485 6.96 -32.50 16.51
C ALA A 485 5.69 -31.79 15.99
N ALA A 486 5.68 -30.45 16.02
CA ALA A 486 4.60 -29.63 15.48
C ALA A 486 4.52 -29.75 13.94
N ALA A 487 5.66 -29.69 13.24
CA ALA A 487 5.73 -29.87 11.80
C ALA A 487 5.24 -31.26 11.38
N LEU A 488 5.72 -32.33 12.04
CA LEU A 488 5.29 -33.70 11.76
C LEU A 488 3.78 -33.91 11.97
N ALA A 489 3.18 -33.23 12.95
CA ALA A 489 1.73 -33.25 13.15
C ALA A 489 0.96 -32.63 11.97
N ILE A 490 1.47 -31.52 11.44
CA ILE A 490 0.90 -30.88 10.24
C ILE A 490 1.07 -31.79 9.02
N TYR A 491 2.23 -32.44 8.85
CA TYR A 491 2.49 -33.34 7.73
C TYR A 491 1.51 -34.52 7.70
N ARG A 492 1.14 -35.08 8.86
CA ARG A 492 0.06 -36.09 8.94
C ARG A 492 -1.27 -35.58 8.42
N SER A 493 -1.62 -34.32 8.71
CA SER A 493 -2.86 -33.73 8.20
C SER A 493 -2.82 -33.55 6.68
N TRP A 494 -1.63 -33.41 6.10
CA TRP A 494 -1.42 -33.46 4.66
C TRP A 494 -1.31 -34.87 4.11
N GLY A 495 -1.58 -35.92 4.89
CA GLY A 495 -1.51 -37.33 4.45
C GLY A 495 -0.09 -37.81 4.13
N LEU A 496 0.94 -37.20 4.74
CA LEU A 496 2.32 -37.63 4.67
C LEU A 496 2.69 -38.46 5.92
N PRO A 497 3.68 -39.37 5.83
CA PRO A 497 4.25 -40.02 6.99
C PRO A 497 4.82 -39.00 7.99
N ALA A 498 4.73 -39.29 9.29
CA ALA A 498 5.37 -38.51 10.35
C ALA A 498 6.86 -38.90 10.53
N ASP A 499 7.53 -39.19 9.42
CA ASP A 499 8.92 -39.64 9.37
C ASP A 499 9.57 -39.11 8.10
N ILE A 500 10.54 -38.20 8.26
CA ILE A 500 11.21 -37.53 7.16
C ILE A 500 12.01 -38.53 6.31
N ALA A 501 12.57 -39.59 6.91
CA ALA A 501 13.30 -40.61 6.16
C ALA A 501 12.39 -41.37 5.19
N GLN A 502 11.13 -41.62 5.59
CA GLN A 502 10.12 -42.21 4.69
C GLN A 502 9.69 -41.25 3.59
N ILE A 503 9.59 -39.96 3.89
CA ILE A 503 9.32 -38.94 2.87
C ILE A 503 10.47 -38.90 1.86
N HIS A 504 11.72 -38.87 2.33
CA HIS A 504 12.94 -38.85 1.49
C HIS A 504 13.08 -40.09 0.61
N ALA A 505 12.57 -41.24 1.04
CA ALA A 505 12.63 -42.48 0.28
C ALA A 505 11.68 -42.52 -0.94
N SER A 506 10.88 -41.47 -1.18
CA SER A 506 9.85 -41.47 -2.23
C SER A 506 9.69 -40.09 -2.88
N ASP A 507 10.06 -39.98 -4.16
CA ASP A 507 9.93 -38.73 -4.93
C ASP A 507 8.50 -38.12 -4.91
N PRO A 508 7.41 -38.90 -5.05
CA PRO A 508 6.05 -38.35 -4.91
C PRO A 508 5.76 -37.74 -3.53
N LEU A 509 6.33 -38.32 -2.45
CA LEU A 509 6.15 -37.79 -1.10
C LEU A 509 6.97 -36.52 -0.90
N MET A 510 8.20 -36.48 -1.44
CA MET A 510 9.05 -35.28 -1.45
C MET A 510 8.37 -34.11 -2.16
N GLN A 511 7.80 -34.34 -3.34
CA GLN A 511 7.08 -33.30 -4.08
C GLN A 511 5.87 -32.79 -3.30
N ARG A 512 5.01 -33.69 -2.79
CA ARG A 512 3.84 -33.30 -1.99
C ARG A 512 4.24 -32.53 -0.73
N TRP A 513 5.34 -32.92 -0.09
CA TRP A 513 5.87 -32.23 1.09
C TRP A 513 6.41 -30.84 0.75
N ALA A 514 7.18 -30.68 -0.33
CA ALA A 514 7.66 -29.39 -0.81
C ALA A 514 6.52 -28.43 -1.14
N THR A 515 5.50 -28.90 -1.90
CA THR A 515 4.31 -28.11 -2.22
C THR A 515 3.53 -27.74 -0.95
N GLY A 516 3.37 -28.68 -0.01
CA GLY A 516 2.72 -28.43 1.28
C GLY A 516 3.42 -27.36 2.11
N LYS A 517 4.74 -27.44 2.28
CA LYS A 517 5.53 -26.43 3.01
C LYS A 517 5.45 -25.06 2.35
N THR A 518 5.60 -24.99 1.03
CA THR A 518 5.52 -23.74 0.26
C THR A 518 4.13 -23.09 0.42
N ALA A 519 3.06 -23.87 0.21
CA ALA A 519 1.70 -23.38 0.37
C ALA A 519 1.40 -22.91 1.81
N TYR A 520 1.92 -23.62 2.81
CA TYR A 520 1.74 -23.28 4.22
C TYR A 520 2.43 -21.96 4.61
N LEU A 521 3.66 -21.73 4.12
CA LEU A 521 4.37 -20.46 4.32
C LEU A 521 3.68 -19.31 3.60
N ASN A 522 3.23 -19.50 2.36
CA ASN A 522 2.48 -18.48 1.60
C ASN A 522 1.18 -18.11 2.32
N ALA A 523 0.43 -19.12 2.78
CA ALA A 523 -0.79 -18.88 3.55
C ALA A 523 -0.50 -18.12 4.84
N PHE A 524 0.64 -18.38 5.49
CA PHE A 524 1.05 -17.63 6.67
C PHE A 524 1.38 -16.17 6.37
N THR A 525 2.19 -15.89 5.34
CA THR A 525 2.48 -14.50 4.94
C THR A 525 1.22 -13.76 4.51
N ASN A 526 0.28 -14.43 3.85
CA ASN A 526 -1.00 -13.82 3.47
C ASN A 526 -1.83 -13.45 4.71
N GLN A 527 -1.86 -14.31 5.73
CA GLN A 527 -2.50 -13.99 7.01
C GLN A 527 -1.85 -12.79 7.71
N LEU A 528 -0.52 -12.68 7.68
CA LEU A 528 0.19 -11.52 8.24
C LEU A 528 -0.10 -10.25 7.43
N ALA A 529 -0.14 -10.33 6.11
CA ALA A 529 -0.50 -9.20 5.26
C ALA A 529 -1.93 -8.69 5.53
N GLU A 530 -2.90 -9.59 5.72
CA GLU A 530 -4.27 -9.20 6.09
C GLU A 530 -4.34 -8.53 7.47
N ARG A 531 -3.56 -9.00 8.44
CA ARG A 531 -3.44 -8.33 9.75
C ARG A 531 -2.88 -6.92 9.63
N VAL A 532 -1.84 -6.74 8.81
CA VAL A 532 -1.27 -5.42 8.52
C VAL A 532 -2.29 -4.50 7.84
N ARG A 533 -2.99 -5.00 6.81
CA ARG A 533 -4.05 -4.25 6.10
C ARG A 533 -5.16 -3.82 7.04
N ALA A 534 -5.51 -4.63 8.03
CA ALA A 534 -6.55 -4.31 9.00
C ALA A 534 -6.24 -3.07 9.87
N TYR A 535 -4.99 -2.63 9.94
CA TYR A 535 -4.55 -1.45 10.72
C TYR A 535 -4.05 -0.28 9.87
N GLN A 536 -3.56 -0.53 8.66
CA GLN A 536 -2.89 0.47 7.81
C GLN A 536 -3.79 1.05 6.71
N GLY A 537 -5.10 1.25 6.96
CA GLY A 537 -6.01 1.79 5.95
C GLY A 537 -6.36 0.81 4.81
N GLY A 538 -6.34 -0.51 5.09
CA GLY A 538 -6.86 -1.54 4.20
C GLY A 538 -6.06 -1.82 2.93
N GLY A 539 -6.74 -1.82 1.76
CA GLY A 539 -6.28 -2.47 0.52
C GLY A 539 -5.01 -1.89 -0.12
N ASN A 540 -4.52 -0.77 0.39
CA ASN A 540 -3.37 -0.04 -0.16
C ASN A 540 -2.01 -0.54 0.36
N VAL A 541 -1.99 -1.52 1.28
CA VAL A 541 -0.76 -2.19 1.71
C VAL A 541 -0.34 -3.26 0.69
N LEU A 542 0.80 -3.02 0.05
CA LEU A 542 1.40 -3.96 -0.89
C LEU A 542 2.40 -4.89 -0.20
N THR A 543 2.58 -6.07 -0.79
CA THR A 543 3.42 -7.14 -0.26
C THR A 543 4.56 -7.46 -1.20
N ALA A 544 5.74 -7.68 -0.63
CA ALA A 544 6.88 -8.24 -1.35
C ALA A 544 7.47 -9.41 -0.56
N ARG A 545 8.03 -10.39 -1.27
CA ARG A 545 8.86 -11.45 -0.65
C ARG A 545 10.24 -11.43 -1.25
N THR A 546 11.25 -11.43 -0.39
CA THR A 546 12.64 -11.56 -0.82
C THR A 546 12.89 -12.96 -1.37
N LEU A 547 13.39 -13.04 -2.61
CA LEU A 547 13.74 -14.28 -3.28
C LEU A 547 15.25 -14.27 -3.60
N PRO A 548 16.04 -15.25 -3.13
CA PRO A 548 17.43 -15.40 -3.55
C PRO A 548 17.52 -15.80 -5.04
N ALA A 549 18.54 -15.33 -5.76
CA ALA A 549 18.72 -15.63 -7.19
C ALA A 549 18.81 -17.13 -7.48
N GLU A 550 19.40 -17.90 -6.56
CA GLU A 550 19.56 -19.34 -6.66
C GLU A 550 18.23 -20.05 -6.84
N ALA A 551 17.16 -19.58 -6.19
CA ALA A 551 15.82 -20.14 -6.31
C ALA A 551 15.18 -19.89 -7.69
N VAL A 552 15.69 -18.96 -8.49
CA VAL A 552 15.25 -18.75 -9.87
C VAL A 552 15.85 -19.79 -10.82
N PHE A 553 17.08 -20.23 -10.54
CA PHE A 553 17.78 -21.21 -11.37
C PHE A 553 17.52 -22.66 -10.94
N ASP A 554 17.06 -22.88 -9.71
CA ASP A 554 16.81 -24.19 -9.13
C ASP A 554 15.47 -24.78 -9.58
N ALA A 555 15.51 -25.86 -10.36
CA ALA A 555 14.31 -26.60 -10.76
C ALA A 555 13.53 -27.21 -9.58
N ASN A 556 14.20 -27.38 -8.44
CA ASN A 556 13.65 -27.90 -7.18
C ASN A 556 13.53 -26.79 -6.12
N ALA A 557 13.37 -25.52 -6.52
CA ALA A 557 13.34 -24.40 -5.60
C ALA A 557 12.32 -24.56 -4.45
N GLU A 558 11.12 -25.08 -4.71
CA GLU A 558 10.12 -25.33 -3.66
C GLU A 558 10.57 -26.38 -2.66
N LEU A 559 11.36 -27.36 -3.09
CA LEU A 559 11.90 -28.38 -2.19
C LEU A 559 13.05 -27.80 -1.34
N ASN A 560 13.93 -27.01 -1.94
CA ASN A 560 15.16 -26.52 -1.32
C ASN A 560 14.98 -25.22 -0.52
N PHE A 561 13.95 -24.43 -0.83
CA PHE A 561 13.70 -23.14 -0.22
C PHE A 561 12.25 -22.96 0.27
N SER A 562 11.34 -23.89 -0.01
CA SER A 562 9.89 -23.69 0.23
C SER A 562 9.34 -22.39 -0.38
N GLN A 563 9.92 -22.02 -1.52
CA GLN A 563 9.54 -20.89 -2.37
C GLN A 563 10.11 -21.09 -3.78
N SER A 564 9.45 -20.49 -4.77
CA SER A 564 9.88 -20.46 -6.17
C SER A 564 9.47 -19.13 -6.78
N LEU A 565 10.06 -18.74 -7.92
CA LEU A 565 9.62 -17.54 -8.64
C LEU A 565 8.12 -17.61 -8.98
N ALA A 566 7.64 -18.76 -9.46
CA ALA A 566 6.23 -18.96 -9.81
C ALA A 566 5.29 -18.83 -8.60
N SER A 567 5.65 -19.46 -7.48
CA SER A 567 4.91 -19.35 -6.23
C SER A 567 4.88 -17.90 -5.73
N SER A 568 6.02 -17.20 -5.73
CA SER A 568 6.10 -15.82 -5.25
C SER A 568 5.29 -14.85 -6.12
N LEU A 569 5.35 -14.98 -7.45
CA LEU A 569 4.56 -14.14 -8.37
C LEU A 569 3.04 -14.30 -8.18
N SER A 570 2.60 -15.46 -7.70
CA SER A 570 1.18 -15.74 -7.48
C SER A 570 0.67 -15.26 -6.11
N ASN A 571 1.57 -15.03 -5.14
CA ASN A 571 1.20 -14.77 -3.75
C ASN A 571 1.53 -13.35 -3.25
N TYR A 572 2.41 -12.62 -3.94
CA TYR A 572 2.84 -11.28 -3.53
C TYR A 572 2.62 -10.27 -4.64
N ASP A 573 2.48 -8.99 -4.28
CA ASP A 573 2.36 -7.90 -5.25
C ASP A 573 3.69 -7.70 -6.01
N PHE A 574 4.81 -7.88 -5.31
CA PHE A 574 6.15 -7.86 -5.88
C PHE A 574 7.03 -9.04 -5.38
N VAL A 575 8.03 -9.40 -6.19
CA VAL A 575 9.14 -10.28 -5.79
C VAL A 575 10.38 -9.42 -5.66
N ALA A 576 10.94 -9.31 -4.45
CA ALA A 576 12.20 -8.63 -4.21
C ALA A 576 13.35 -9.60 -4.50
N LEU A 577 13.78 -9.67 -5.75
CA LEU A 577 14.80 -10.60 -6.21
C LEU A 577 16.18 -10.05 -5.88
N VAL A 578 16.92 -10.76 -5.03
CA VAL A 578 18.32 -10.45 -4.76
C VAL A 578 19.13 -10.78 -6.02
N ALA A 579 19.49 -9.77 -6.80
CA ALA A 579 20.15 -9.92 -8.09
C ALA A 579 21.67 -10.04 -7.93
N ALA A 580 22.11 -11.01 -7.14
CA ALA A 580 23.51 -11.32 -6.92
C ALA A 580 23.75 -12.84 -6.89
N PRO A 581 24.91 -13.32 -7.36
CA PRO A 581 25.30 -14.71 -7.18
C PRO A 581 25.55 -15.02 -5.69
N GLY A 582 25.39 -16.28 -5.30
CA GLY A 582 25.58 -16.72 -3.91
C GLY A 582 26.99 -16.53 -3.35
N GLY A 583 27.99 -16.37 -4.22
CA GLY A 583 29.40 -16.07 -3.91
C GLY A 583 30.08 -15.31 -5.06
N GLY A 584 31.32 -14.85 -4.84
CA GLY A 584 32.10 -14.02 -5.77
C GLY A 584 31.93 -12.51 -5.55
N GLU A 585 32.56 -11.73 -6.44
CA GLU A 585 32.63 -10.25 -6.36
C GLU A 585 31.32 -9.52 -6.76
N GLY A 586 30.19 -10.23 -6.84
CA GLY A 586 28.90 -9.72 -7.26
C GLY A 586 28.53 -10.10 -8.70
N PRO A 587 27.39 -9.58 -9.22
CA PRO A 587 26.88 -9.97 -10.53
C PRO A 587 27.69 -9.31 -11.65
N ASP A 588 28.17 -10.11 -12.60
CA ASP A 588 28.69 -9.60 -13.88
C ASP A 588 27.58 -9.51 -14.94
N ASP A 589 27.95 -8.95 -16.09
CA ASP A 589 27.06 -8.71 -17.21
C ASP A 589 26.43 -9.98 -17.78
N GLU A 590 27.20 -11.06 -17.93
CA GLU A 590 26.73 -12.33 -18.48
C GLU A 590 25.75 -13.00 -17.50
N TRP A 591 26.07 -12.94 -16.21
CA TRP A 591 25.23 -13.48 -15.16
C TRP A 591 23.89 -12.73 -15.06
N LEU A 592 23.89 -11.40 -15.14
CA LEU A 592 22.65 -10.61 -15.14
C LEU A 592 21.76 -10.90 -16.36
N ASP A 593 22.36 -11.08 -17.53
CA ASP A 593 21.63 -11.48 -18.73
C ASP A 593 21.02 -12.88 -18.55
N GLY A 594 21.78 -13.81 -17.97
CA GLY A 594 21.33 -15.15 -17.60
C GLY A 594 20.15 -15.14 -16.63
N LEU A 595 20.24 -14.35 -15.55
CA LEU A 595 19.18 -14.15 -14.57
C LEU A 595 17.93 -13.58 -15.22
N THR A 596 18.08 -12.50 -16.00
CA THR A 596 16.95 -11.86 -16.68
C THR A 596 16.26 -12.81 -17.64
N LYS A 597 17.03 -13.61 -18.40
CA LYS A 597 16.49 -14.65 -19.28
C LYS A 597 15.76 -15.73 -18.49
N ALA A 598 16.26 -16.13 -17.32
CA ALA A 598 15.60 -17.12 -16.46
C ALA A 598 14.27 -16.59 -15.92
N VAL A 599 14.23 -15.35 -15.41
CA VAL A 599 12.99 -14.69 -14.93
C VAL A 599 11.97 -14.56 -16.07
N ARG A 600 12.40 -14.15 -17.27
CA ARG A 600 11.52 -13.96 -18.43
C ARG A 600 10.85 -15.26 -18.91
N LYS A 601 11.38 -16.45 -18.58
CA LYS A 601 10.72 -17.73 -18.91
C LYS A 601 9.35 -17.85 -18.24
N GLN A 602 9.14 -17.18 -17.11
CA GLN A 602 7.86 -17.15 -16.41
C GLN A 602 7.02 -15.97 -16.93
N PRO A 603 5.84 -16.21 -17.53
CA PRO A 603 5.00 -15.15 -18.08
C PRO A 603 4.63 -14.09 -17.02
N GLY A 604 4.75 -12.81 -17.38
CA GLY A 604 4.43 -11.68 -16.48
C GLY A 604 5.45 -11.42 -15.38
N ALA A 605 6.51 -12.23 -15.24
CA ALA A 605 7.45 -12.10 -14.12
C ALA A 605 8.18 -10.75 -14.07
N LEU A 606 8.56 -10.20 -15.23
CA LEU A 606 9.26 -8.90 -15.31
C LEU A 606 8.40 -7.72 -14.84
N ALA A 607 7.07 -7.85 -14.84
CA ALA A 607 6.13 -6.81 -14.39
C ALA A 607 5.84 -6.87 -12.87
N LYS A 608 6.45 -7.82 -12.15
CA LYS A 608 6.29 -7.97 -10.69
C LYS A 608 7.60 -8.23 -9.96
N THR A 609 8.73 -8.39 -10.66
CA THR A 609 10.02 -8.71 -10.04
C THR A 609 10.89 -7.47 -9.96
N VAL A 610 11.18 -7.01 -8.74
CA VAL A 610 12.15 -5.96 -8.44
C VAL A 610 13.53 -6.60 -8.40
N PHE A 611 14.43 -6.20 -9.30
CA PHE A 611 15.82 -6.66 -9.29
C PHE A 611 16.63 -5.79 -8.34
N GLU A 612 16.95 -6.32 -7.16
CA GLU A 612 17.72 -5.64 -6.12
C GLU A 612 19.22 -5.92 -6.28
N LEU A 613 19.96 -4.93 -6.77
CA LEU A 613 21.41 -5.02 -6.96
C LEU A 613 22.17 -4.76 -5.64
N PRO A 614 23.23 -5.53 -5.35
CA PRO A 614 24.04 -5.31 -4.17
C PRO A 614 24.87 -4.02 -4.32
N ALA A 615 24.71 -3.08 -3.40
CA ALA A 615 25.53 -1.86 -3.33
C ALA A 615 26.83 -2.06 -2.55
N VAL A 616 26.98 -3.21 -1.88
CA VAL A 616 28.19 -3.62 -1.17
C VAL A 616 28.54 -5.04 -1.60
N ASN A 617 29.81 -5.25 -1.92
CA ASN A 617 30.33 -6.57 -2.24
C ASN A 617 30.33 -7.47 -1.01
N ARG A 618 29.78 -8.68 -1.13
CA ARG A 618 29.61 -9.58 0.01
C ARG A 618 30.93 -10.12 0.56
N GLU A 619 31.92 -10.38 -0.30
CA GLU A 619 33.20 -10.98 0.08
C GLU A 619 34.19 -9.93 0.57
N SER A 620 34.44 -8.90 -0.24
CA SER A 620 35.40 -7.85 0.07
C SER A 620 34.86 -6.81 1.05
N ARG A 621 33.54 -6.77 1.26
CA ARG A 621 32.82 -5.75 2.06
C ARG A 621 33.04 -4.33 1.56
N ARG A 622 33.49 -4.16 0.32
CA ARG A 622 33.71 -2.86 -0.30
C ARG A 622 32.44 -2.36 -0.97
N PRO A 623 32.15 -1.05 -0.92
CA PRO A 623 31.07 -0.46 -1.72
C PRO A 623 31.28 -0.73 -3.21
N VAL A 624 30.19 -0.98 -3.93
CA VAL A 624 30.19 -1.04 -5.39
C VAL A 624 30.15 0.38 -5.93
N GLU A 625 31.01 0.66 -6.91
CA GLU A 625 31.07 1.96 -7.59
C GLU A 625 29.71 2.31 -8.23
N ALA A 626 29.22 3.53 -8.01
CA ALA A 626 27.89 3.94 -8.49
C ALA A 626 27.73 3.81 -10.01
N ARG A 627 28.81 3.99 -10.77
CA ARG A 627 28.80 3.81 -12.24
C ARG A 627 28.59 2.36 -12.66
N VAL A 628 29.06 1.40 -11.87
CA VAL A 628 28.85 -0.03 -12.11
C VAL A 628 27.38 -0.36 -11.90
N LEU A 629 26.81 0.06 -10.75
CA LEU A 629 25.37 -0.11 -10.48
C LEU A 629 24.50 0.53 -11.56
N ARG A 630 24.82 1.76 -11.98
CA ARG A 630 24.12 2.45 -13.07
C ARG A 630 24.15 1.64 -14.37
N ALA A 631 25.32 1.15 -14.77
CA ALA A 631 25.46 0.36 -15.99
C ALA A 631 24.64 -0.95 -15.93
N GLN A 632 24.65 -1.65 -14.80
CA GLN A 632 23.84 -2.84 -14.57
C GLN A 632 22.34 -2.52 -14.65
N MET A 633 21.89 -1.42 -14.03
CA MET A 633 20.50 -0.95 -14.10
C MET A 633 20.07 -0.59 -15.53
N GLN A 634 20.93 0.08 -16.30
CA GLN A 634 20.68 0.38 -17.72
C GLN A 634 20.58 -0.90 -18.56
N ARG A 635 21.42 -1.90 -18.29
CA ARG A 635 21.36 -3.21 -18.94
C ARG A 635 20.04 -3.93 -18.65
N LEU A 636 19.61 -3.95 -17.39
CA LEU A 636 18.33 -4.53 -16.98
C LEU A 636 17.15 -3.82 -17.66
N ASN A 637 17.15 -2.47 -17.67
CA ASN A 637 16.13 -1.68 -18.39
C ASN A 637 16.11 -2.01 -19.89
N ALA A 638 17.26 -2.13 -20.55
CA ALA A 638 17.36 -2.52 -21.96
C ALA A 638 16.83 -3.93 -22.23
N ALA A 639 16.86 -4.81 -21.22
CA ALA A 639 16.25 -6.12 -21.23
C ALA A 639 14.75 -6.11 -20.81
N GLY A 640 14.12 -4.94 -20.69
CA GLY A 640 12.70 -4.81 -20.37
C GLY A 640 12.35 -5.02 -18.89
N VAL A 641 13.33 -5.02 -17.99
CA VAL A 641 13.10 -4.95 -16.54
C VAL A 641 12.69 -3.53 -16.19
N VAL A 642 11.53 -3.34 -15.59
CA VAL A 642 11.03 -2.01 -15.19
C VAL A 642 11.18 -1.74 -13.70
N HIS A 643 11.25 -2.78 -12.87
CA HIS A 643 11.41 -2.64 -11.42
C HIS A 643 12.86 -2.89 -11.01
N LEU A 644 13.47 -1.89 -10.38
CA LEU A 644 14.88 -1.93 -9.98
C LEU A 644 15.01 -1.50 -8.53
N GLY A 645 16.00 -2.04 -7.83
CA GLY A 645 16.37 -1.59 -6.52
C GLY A 645 17.84 -1.79 -6.24
N TYR A 646 18.30 -1.26 -5.12
CA TYR A 646 19.63 -1.60 -4.59
C TYR A 646 19.65 -1.62 -3.06
N GLY A 647 20.69 -2.22 -2.49
CA GLY A 647 20.89 -2.24 -1.06
C GLY A 647 22.22 -2.88 -0.61
N PRO A 648 22.67 -2.58 0.62
CA PRO A 648 22.14 -1.54 1.52
C PRO A 648 22.52 -0.13 1.04
N ASP A 649 21.71 0.87 1.39
CA ASP A 649 22.03 2.29 1.19
C ASP A 649 22.88 2.84 2.34
N ASP A 650 24.02 3.44 2.01
CA ASP A 650 24.88 4.17 2.95
C ASP A 650 24.65 5.68 2.74
N PHE A 651 23.54 6.15 3.31
CA PHE A 651 23.14 7.55 3.26
C PHE A 651 24.06 8.47 4.06
N ILE A 652 24.93 7.93 4.92
CA ILE A 652 25.87 8.71 5.73
C ILE A 652 27.06 9.13 4.85
N ALA A 653 27.60 8.21 4.04
CA ALA A 653 28.73 8.45 3.15
C ALA A 653 28.32 8.80 1.71
N ASN A 654 27.03 8.99 1.44
CA ASN A 654 26.46 9.20 0.10
C ASN A 654 26.85 8.07 -0.89
N ARG A 655 26.65 6.81 -0.48
CA ARG A 655 27.00 5.62 -1.26
C ARG A 655 25.78 4.72 -1.49
N PRO A 656 25.45 4.38 -2.74
CA PRO A 656 26.07 4.87 -3.98
C PRO A 656 25.81 6.38 -4.23
N ASP A 657 26.62 7.05 -5.04
CA ASP A 657 26.41 8.47 -5.36
C ASP A 657 25.04 8.69 -6.04
N THR A 658 24.15 9.47 -5.42
CA THR A 658 22.80 9.75 -5.94
C THR A 658 22.83 10.48 -7.27
N THR A 659 23.81 11.36 -7.49
CA THR A 659 23.89 12.15 -8.73
C THR A 659 24.13 11.26 -9.95
N VAL A 660 24.83 10.15 -9.74
CA VAL A 660 25.08 9.13 -10.77
C VAL A 660 23.86 8.24 -10.97
N LEU A 661 23.12 7.88 -9.91
CA LEU A 661 22.00 6.94 -10.00
C LEU A 661 20.65 7.58 -10.31
N ARG A 662 20.50 8.90 -10.18
CA ARG A 662 19.20 9.58 -10.30
C ARG A 662 18.48 9.29 -11.62
N ASP A 663 19.19 9.21 -12.74
CA ASP A 663 18.57 9.00 -14.05
C ASP A 663 17.92 7.61 -14.21
N VAL A 664 18.43 6.60 -13.51
CA VAL A 664 17.90 5.23 -13.54
C VAL A 664 16.95 4.92 -12.38
N MET A 665 17.06 5.65 -11.27
CA MET A 665 16.24 5.45 -10.06
C MET A 665 15.05 6.41 -9.94
N SER A 666 15.09 7.60 -10.55
CA SER A 666 13.97 8.55 -10.46
C SER A 666 12.80 8.07 -11.32
N VAL A 667 11.62 7.96 -10.70
CA VAL A 667 10.37 7.71 -11.44
C VAL A 667 9.91 8.94 -12.24
N GLN A 668 10.36 10.15 -11.88
CA GLN A 668 10.06 11.39 -12.61
C GLN A 668 10.94 11.56 -13.87
N GLY A 669 12.17 11.05 -13.86
CA GLY A 669 13.07 11.07 -15.03
C GLY A 669 12.52 10.32 -16.25
N THR A 670 11.67 9.33 -16.01
CA THR A 670 11.00 8.53 -17.06
C THR A 670 9.77 9.25 -17.65
N LEU A 671 9.14 10.14 -16.89
CA LEU A 671 7.96 10.93 -17.33
C LEU A 671 8.37 12.15 -18.16
N ARG A 672 9.48 12.81 -17.82
CA ARG A 672 9.97 13.99 -18.57
C ARG A 672 10.54 13.65 -19.94
N THR A 673 11.10 12.45 -20.13
CA THR A 673 11.62 12.02 -21.45
C THR A 673 10.49 11.86 -22.48
N ASN A 674 9.25 11.62 -22.06
CA ASN A 674 8.07 11.58 -22.94
C ASN A 674 7.31 12.90 -23.07
N GLN A 675 7.68 13.95 -22.31
CA GLN A 675 7.12 15.30 -22.45
C GLN A 675 8.06 16.26 -23.21
N GLY A 676 9.30 15.84 -23.49
CA GLY A 676 10.30 16.62 -24.24
C GLY A 676 10.11 16.66 -25.76
N MET A 677 8.88 16.73 -26.27
CA MET A 677 8.61 17.04 -27.69
C MET A 677 7.57 18.15 -27.91
N LEU A 678 7.20 18.90 -26.87
CA LEU A 678 6.42 20.14 -27.03
C LEU A 678 6.88 21.15 -25.97
N GLY A 679 8.08 21.68 -26.17
CA GLY A 679 8.54 22.95 -25.58
C GLY A 679 8.39 24.06 -26.61
#